data_AF-A0A388TH95-F1
#
_entry.id   AF-A0A388TH95-F1
#
_cell.length_a   1.000
_cell.length_b   1.000
_cell.length_c   1.000
_cell.angle_alpha   90.00
_cell.angle_beta   90.00
_cell.angle_gamma   90.00
#
_symmetry.space_group_name_H-M   'P 1'
#
loop_
_entity.id
_entity.type
_entity.pdbx_description
1 polymer ?
#
loop_
_entity_poly.entity_id
_entity_poly.type
_entity_poly.pdbx_seq_one_letter_code
_entity_poly.pdbx_strand_id
1 'polypeptide(L)'
;MADISIYSKLSADELKKLHAQLTTKYGTTLQDDTRSLEERKLINLVNKKNREDKRAEELLAVREFVKEYLYRELKELALIIYLSMDKNKDFGLMGEQRVSISFCRNILNIPNNREVTQFDADRFRRVLDECDKRHGNKSGNDYLLYIKNSYALEIFGKNYPYGEFVTIGNLLDLLDVDYYLFYTHARPHGLRYIFGLTERVDTTKACIIKQEYVRSPQFVLSIAAEVFQDTTMIRHEACEVIFFNKWQRFFDQSKAERKRALHHVNSAIREGIKEKALCLYAAATTTEIIKIKDSFIAEMLDGILWHELGHHISFQDMTPQHNAFTANFTNGETVGTVLQEALADWAPQRGDSRGAFTRFWEIAQADTRQATRDIYVYMSDNWFVDEEEEFMGLMSNVLVGLAIYFVKPDGSVDFARLGKEKDQIYGFLQKRYTALMEKVLQVIHHSLYEIGIHKADYKTLEKEVFKMYQKSRSARPLEELYLFPPFWINILAYLKMFSPDGWRQYQNVLQDEALVLEQMILKVITKGAEEKYQNSIRTYIVERAKEIGIIKLLPAVDSQKAVNAACAAMKMPEAVQEKVQARVDEILGGKNYEISISYEGEKDPFIAALQEMMLRSGYGEIKSGMLLGEYYNPDAPIETRKQYIRGELESLRDQLESEMYQEIDILRVNDKYPVRPMVEELLTTITFLDGRKLSEKIRSVEFTPFNNDALLEAFVPLKRGYLDWNTAQAVWRINQDLRPDNFMLQWTVDRDFLEALIEAYS
;
A
#
# COMPACT_ATOMS: atom_id res chain seq x y z
N MET A 1 17.06 15.87 -11.65
CA MET A 1 15.65 15.82 -12.07
C MET A 1 15.67 15.93 -13.59
N ALA A 2 14.85 15.17 -14.30
CA ALA A 2 14.64 15.46 -15.72
C ALA A 2 14.07 16.88 -15.83
N ASP A 3 14.58 17.66 -16.77
CA ASP A 3 14.03 18.98 -17.07
C ASP A 3 12.58 18.77 -17.57
N ILE A 4 11.60 19.39 -16.90
CA ILE A 4 10.17 19.26 -17.25
C ILE A 4 9.90 19.95 -18.57
N SER A 5 10.60 21.06 -18.81
CA SER A 5 10.56 21.83 -20.05
C SER A 5 11.92 22.44 -20.40
N ILE A 6 12.00 23.06 -21.57
CA ILE A 6 13.15 23.90 -21.96
C ILE A 6 13.39 25.10 -21.03
N TYR A 7 12.41 25.45 -20.18
CA TYR A 7 12.48 26.56 -19.22
C TYR A 7 12.78 26.13 -17.78
N SER A 8 13.05 24.85 -17.54
CA SER A 8 13.34 24.31 -16.20
C SER A 8 14.48 25.04 -15.47
N LYS A 9 15.42 25.61 -16.24
CA LYS A 9 16.59 26.34 -15.71
C LYS A 9 16.33 27.82 -15.46
N LEU A 10 15.19 28.37 -15.90
CA LEU A 10 14.84 29.76 -15.61
C LEU A 10 14.55 29.94 -14.12
N SER A 11 15.01 31.04 -13.56
CA SER A 11 14.59 31.52 -12.23
C SER A 11 13.11 31.91 -12.23
N ALA A 12 12.52 32.04 -11.04
CA ALA A 12 11.13 32.49 -10.91
C ALA A 12 10.91 33.89 -11.52
N ASP A 13 11.88 34.80 -11.40
CA ASP A 13 11.79 36.15 -11.95
C ASP A 13 11.89 36.17 -13.47
N GLU A 14 12.76 35.34 -14.06
CA GLU A 14 12.84 35.18 -15.51
C GLU A 14 11.54 34.60 -16.08
N LEU A 15 10.96 33.60 -15.41
CA LEU A 15 9.70 33.00 -15.82
C LEU A 15 8.53 34.00 -15.74
N LYS A 16 8.50 34.85 -14.70
CA LYS A 16 7.52 35.96 -14.60
C LYS A 16 7.69 37.00 -15.71
N LYS A 17 8.93 37.34 -16.08
CA LYS A 17 9.17 38.25 -17.23
C LYS A 17 8.66 37.64 -18.53
N LEU A 18 8.92 36.35 -18.75
CA LEU A 18 8.43 35.63 -19.93
C LEU A 18 6.89 35.56 -19.94
N HIS A 19 6.27 35.31 -18.79
CA HIS A 19 4.81 35.35 -18.62
C HIS A 19 4.24 36.71 -19.03
N ALA A 20 4.79 37.82 -18.55
CA ALA A 20 4.32 39.17 -18.93
C ALA A 20 4.43 39.44 -20.44
N GLN A 21 5.53 38.98 -21.07
CA GLN A 21 5.73 39.11 -22.51
C GLN A 21 4.68 38.32 -23.30
N LEU A 22 4.44 37.06 -22.92
CA LEU A 22 3.48 36.19 -23.59
C LEU A 22 2.02 36.61 -23.34
N THR A 23 1.71 37.11 -22.14
CA THR A 23 0.43 37.75 -21.81
C THR A 23 0.17 38.94 -22.74
N THR A 24 1.15 39.82 -22.91
CA THR A 24 1.03 40.97 -23.84
C THR A 24 0.83 40.50 -25.28
N LYS A 25 1.51 39.42 -25.68
CA LYS A 25 1.51 38.92 -27.06
C LYS A 25 0.24 38.17 -27.44
N TYR A 26 -0.33 37.36 -26.54
CA TYR A 26 -1.41 36.43 -26.86
C TYR A 26 -2.63 36.54 -25.94
N GLY A 27 -2.49 37.09 -24.73
CA GLY A 27 -3.51 37.00 -23.69
C GLY A 27 -4.87 37.57 -24.07
N THR A 28 -4.90 38.79 -24.59
CA THR A 28 -6.15 39.44 -25.03
C THR A 28 -6.91 38.59 -26.06
N THR A 29 -6.21 37.93 -27.00
CA THR A 29 -6.88 37.15 -28.04
C THR A 29 -7.31 35.77 -27.54
N LEU A 30 -6.50 35.11 -26.72
CA LEU A 30 -6.85 33.82 -26.11
C LEU A 30 -8.09 33.91 -25.23
N GLN A 31 -8.31 35.07 -24.61
CA GLN A 31 -9.40 35.34 -23.66
C GLN A 31 -10.62 36.04 -24.26
N ASP A 32 -10.58 36.39 -25.55
CA ASP A 32 -11.68 37.07 -26.22
C ASP A 32 -12.80 36.07 -26.56
N ASP A 33 -13.73 35.89 -25.63
CA ASP A 33 -14.88 34.99 -25.78
C ASP A 33 -15.88 35.44 -26.88
N THR A 34 -15.69 36.63 -27.47
CA THR A 34 -16.48 37.06 -28.64
C THR A 34 -15.99 36.45 -29.95
N ARG A 35 -14.77 35.87 -29.96
CA ARG A 35 -14.19 35.19 -31.12
C ARG A 35 -14.54 33.71 -31.12
N SER A 36 -14.56 33.12 -32.31
CA SER A 36 -14.72 31.68 -32.44
C SER A 36 -13.55 30.93 -31.80
N LEU A 37 -13.82 29.71 -31.32
CA LEU A 37 -12.80 28.85 -30.71
C LEU A 37 -11.62 28.60 -31.66
N GLU A 38 -11.90 28.45 -32.95
CA GLU A 38 -10.89 28.30 -34.00
C GLU A 38 -10.00 29.54 -34.14
N GLU A 39 -10.55 30.76 -34.12
CA GLU A 39 -9.77 31.99 -34.21
C GLU A 39 -8.86 32.22 -33.01
N ARG A 40 -9.22 31.66 -31.86
CA ARG A 40 -8.48 31.77 -30.60
C ARG A 40 -7.35 30.75 -30.51
N LYS A 41 -7.37 29.65 -31.28
CA LYS A 41 -6.34 28.61 -31.23
C LYS A 41 -4.95 29.20 -31.44
N LEU A 42 -4.00 28.80 -30.59
CA LEU A 42 -2.64 29.33 -30.62
C LEU A 42 -1.97 29.16 -32.00
N ILE A 43 -2.17 28.01 -32.65
CA ILE A 43 -1.64 27.76 -34.00
C ILE A 43 -2.06 28.84 -34.99
N ASN A 44 -3.31 29.28 -34.94
CA ASN A 44 -3.84 30.31 -35.82
C ASN A 44 -3.31 31.71 -35.45
N LEU A 45 -3.09 31.98 -34.16
CA LEU A 45 -2.47 33.22 -33.69
C LEU A 45 -1.00 33.33 -34.11
N VAL A 46 -0.25 32.24 -34.00
CA VAL A 46 1.16 32.18 -34.39
C VAL A 46 1.30 32.27 -35.91
N ASN A 47 0.45 31.56 -36.67
CA ASN A 47 0.45 31.59 -38.13
C ASN A 47 0.24 33.00 -38.69
N LYS A 48 -0.60 33.81 -38.04
CA LYS A 48 -0.87 35.21 -38.43
C LYS A 48 0.30 36.16 -38.14
N LYS A 49 1.14 35.86 -37.15
CA LYS A 49 2.18 36.77 -36.66
C LYS A 49 3.60 36.43 -37.10
N ASN A 50 3.88 35.18 -37.48
CA ASN A 50 5.23 34.69 -37.73
C ASN A 50 5.44 34.10 -39.14
N ARG A 51 6.68 34.22 -39.63
CA ARG A 51 7.18 33.53 -40.84
C ARG A 51 7.24 32.02 -40.61
N GLU A 52 7.12 31.25 -41.68
CA GLU A 52 6.93 29.80 -41.66
C GLU A 52 8.00 29.05 -40.86
N ASP A 53 9.26 29.47 -41.02
CA ASP A 53 10.44 28.95 -40.31
C ASP A 53 10.40 29.15 -38.79
N LYS A 54 9.69 30.18 -38.29
CA LYS A 54 9.60 30.52 -36.85
C LYS A 54 8.32 30.03 -36.18
N ARG A 55 7.36 29.48 -36.93
CA ARG A 55 6.05 29.08 -36.37
C ARG A 55 6.18 27.92 -35.40
N ALA A 56 6.90 26.86 -35.78
CA ALA A 56 7.08 25.67 -34.96
C ALA A 56 7.84 25.99 -33.66
N GLU A 57 8.91 26.78 -33.76
CA GLU A 57 9.70 27.21 -32.60
C GLU A 57 8.87 28.03 -31.61
N GLU A 58 8.10 29.00 -32.10
CA GLU A 58 7.22 29.83 -31.25
C GLU A 58 6.12 28.99 -30.59
N LEU A 59 5.48 28.07 -31.34
CA LEU A 59 4.45 27.18 -30.78
C LEU A 59 5.02 26.33 -29.65
N LEU A 60 6.18 25.70 -29.89
CA LEU A 60 6.87 24.90 -28.88
C LEU A 60 7.23 25.76 -27.67
N ALA A 61 7.80 26.95 -27.89
CA ALA A 61 8.16 27.88 -26.82
C ALA A 61 6.95 28.27 -25.93
N VAL A 62 5.82 28.63 -26.53
CA VAL A 62 4.62 29.00 -25.75
C VAL A 62 4.07 27.80 -24.99
N ARG A 63 3.98 26.62 -25.63
CA ARG A 63 3.48 25.39 -25.01
C ARG A 63 4.37 24.93 -23.84
N GLU A 64 5.68 24.96 -24.01
CA GLU A 64 6.64 24.59 -22.98
C GLU A 64 6.66 25.61 -21.83
N PHE A 65 6.45 26.90 -22.12
CA PHE A 65 6.30 27.92 -21.07
C PHE A 65 5.07 27.63 -20.20
N VAL A 66 3.91 27.39 -20.81
CA VAL A 66 2.66 27.13 -20.08
C VAL A 66 2.82 25.89 -19.19
N LYS A 67 3.43 24.83 -19.72
CA LYS A 67 3.73 23.60 -18.99
C LYS A 67 4.59 23.86 -17.75
N GLU A 68 5.71 24.57 -17.91
CA GLU A 68 6.61 24.91 -16.79
C GLU A 68 5.92 25.79 -15.75
N TYR A 69 5.20 26.81 -16.21
CA TYR A 69 4.54 27.79 -15.35
C TYR A 69 3.45 27.12 -14.50
N LEU A 70 2.56 26.33 -15.14
CA LEU A 70 1.53 25.57 -14.43
C LEU A 70 2.15 24.58 -13.44
N TYR A 71 3.19 23.84 -13.83
CA TYR A 71 3.87 22.91 -12.93
C TYR A 71 4.38 23.61 -11.66
N ARG A 72 5.06 24.77 -11.78
CA ARG A 72 5.61 25.47 -10.62
C ARG A 72 4.52 26.01 -9.69
N GLU A 73 3.50 26.66 -10.24
CA GLU A 73 2.40 27.23 -9.46
C GLU A 73 1.57 26.13 -8.76
N LEU A 74 1.31 25.02 -9.46
CA LEU A 74 0.60 23.88 -8.89
C LEU A 74 1.46 23.08 -7.90
N LYS A 75 2.78 23.04 -8.07
CA LYS A 75 3.69 22.44 -7.08
C LYS A 75 3.72 23.24 -5.78
N GLU A 76 3.80 24.56 -5.89
CA GLU A 76 3.72 25.44 -4.73
C GLU A 76 2.39 25.23 -4.00
N LEU A 77 1.27 25.24 -4.72
CA LEU A 77 -0.05 24.97 -4.14
C LEU A 77 -0.12 23.60 -3.45
N ALA A 78 0.45 22.55 -4.05
CA ALA A 78 0.41 21.20 -3.49
C ALA A 78 1.18 21.13 -2.16
N LEU A 79 2.32 21.81 -2.07
CA LEU A 79 3.12 21.91 -0.84
C LEU A 79 2.34 22.64 0.26
N ILE A 80 1.63 23.73 -0.07
CA ILE A 80 0.79 24.46 0.88
C ILE A 80 -0.37 23.59 1.38
N ILE A 81 -1.01 22.83 0.49
CA ILE A 81 -2.07 21.87 0.87
C ILE A 81 -1.49 20.83 1.84
N TYR A 82 -0.32 20.27 1.55
CA TYR A 82 0.31 19.28 2.43
C TYR A 82 0.68 19.89 3.80
N LEU A 83 1.25 21.10 3.84
CA LEU A 83 1.55 21.80 5.10
C LEU A 83 0.30 22.01 5.94
N SER A 84 -0.84 22.31 5.30
CA SER A 84 -2.12 22.40 6.01
C SER A 84 -2.54 21.06 6.61
N MET A 85 -2.45 19.97 5.84
CA MET A 85 -2.76 18.61 6.30
C MET A 85 -1.86 18.19 7.47
N ASP A 86 -0.54 18.39 7.34
CA ASP A 86 0.45 18.02 8.37
C ASP A 86 0.24 18.81 9.68
N LYS A 87 0.01 20.13 9.59
CA LYS A 87 -0.21 20.97 10.79
C LYS A 87 -1.55 20.71 11.48
N ASN A 88 -2.57 20.32 10.73
CA ASN A 88 -3.88 19.95 11.27
C ASN A 88 -3.98 18.47 11.66
N LYS A 89 -2.97 17.65 11.30
CA LYS A 89 -2.99 16.19 11.41
C LYS A 89 -4.23 15.55 10.77
N ASP A 90 -4.64 16.12 9.63
CA ASP A 90 -5.81 15.69 8.88
C ASP A 90 -5.40 15.22 7.48
N PHE A 91 -5.13 13.91 7.38
CA PHE A 91 -4.75 13.22 6.15
C PHE A 91 -5.92 12.48 5.48
N GLY A 92 -7.14 12.63 6.00
CA GLY A 92 -8.32 11.90 5.54
C GLY A 92 -8.21 10.38 5.69
N LEU A 93 -9.01 9.65 4.90
CA LEU A 93 -9.13 8.19 4.97
C LEU A 93 -7.86 7.43 4.58
N MET A 94 -6.94 8.07 3.85
CA MET A 94 -5.72 7.42 3.37
C MET A 94 -4.63 7.32 4.45
N GLY A 95 -4.75 8.14 5.51
CA GLY A 95 -3.76 8.20 6.60
C GLY A 95 -2.45 8.91 6.22
N GLU A 96 -1.71 9.31 7.25
CA GLU A 96 -0.47 10.09 7.11
C GLU A 96 0.57 9.37 6.25
N GLN A 97 0.88 8.11 6.57
CA GLN A 97 1.98 7.40 5.92
C GLN A 97 1.80 7.27 4.40
N ARG A 98 0.60 6.87 3.93
CA ARG A 98 0.32 6.69 2.49
C ARG A 98 0.40 8.03 1.75
N VAL A 99 -0.13 9.10 2.35
CA VAL A 99 -0.06 10.46 1.79
C VAL A 99 1.38 10.95 1.74
N SER A 100 2.13 10.86 2.84
CA SER A 100 3.51 11.32 2.97
C SER A 100 4.46 10.63 1.99
N ILE A 101 4.43 9.29 1.91
CA ILE A 101 5.28 8.52 0.99
C ILE A 101 4.94 8.85 -0.47
N SER A 102 3.65 8.84 -0.81
CA SER A 102 3.19 9.11 -2.16
C SER A 102 3.53 10.53 -2.63
N PHE A 103 3.37 11.51 -1.74
CA PHE A 103 3.64 12.90 -2.08
C PHE A 103 5.14 13.23 -2.10
N CYS A 104 5.91 12.68 -1.17
CA CYS A 104 7.38 12.73 -1.18
C CYS A 104 7.95 12.24 -2.52
N ARG A 105 7.46 11.09 -3.01
CA ARG A 105 7.84 10.53 -4.31
C ARG A 105 7.60 11.50 -5.47
N ASN A 106 6.42 12.12 -5.52
CA ASN A 106 6.07 13.08 -6.58
C ASN A 106 6.94 14.35 -6.49
N ILE A 107 7.09 14.95 -5.31
CA ILE A 107 7.83 16.21 -5.14
C ILE A 107 9.32 16.07 -5.42
N LEU A 108 9.91 14.93 -5.04
CA LEU A 108 11.33 14.63 -5.22
C LEU A 108 11.64 13.86 -6.51
N ASN A 109 10.63 13.50 -7.31
CA ASN A 109 10.75 12.68 -8.52
C ASN A 109 11.50 11.36 -8.27
N ILE A 110 11.07 10.61 -7.26
CA ILE A 110 11.68 9.33 -6.90
C ILE A 110 11.19 8.23 -7.87
N PRO A 111 12.09 7.48 -8.54
CA PRO A 111 11.72 6.43 -9.48
C PRO A 111 10.81 5.36 -8.88
N ASN A 112 9.75 4.95 -9.58
CA ASN A 112 8.69 4.04 -9.11
C ASN A 112 9.21 2.66 -8.64
N ASN A 113 10.36 2.23 -9.13
CA ASN A 113 11.03 0.97 -8.77
C ASN A 113 11.94 1.05 -7.54
N ARG A 114 12.01 2.20 -6.86
CA ARG A 114 12.84 2.43 -5.67
C ARG A 114 11.98 2.81 -4.50
N GLU A 115 12.24 2.24 -3.32
CA GLU A 115 11.59 2.66 -2.07
C GLU A 115 11.97 4.09 -1.66
N VAL A 116 11.09 4.71 -0.86
CA VAL A 116 11.35 6.03 -0.26
C VAL A 116 12.17 5.84 1.02
N THR A 117 13.40 6.35 1.04
CA THR A 117 14.34 6.19 2.15
C THR A 117 14.21 7.31 3.19
N GLN A 118 14.84 7.16 4.36
CA GLN A 118 14.93 8.23 5.35
C GLN A 118 15.61 9.49 4.79
N PHE A 119 16.63 9.33 3.95
CA PHE A 119 17.28 10.47 3.28
C PHE A 119 16.33 11.26 2.38
N ASP A 120 15.42 10.55 1.70
CA ASP A 120 14.36 11.18 0.90
C ASP A 120 13.37 11.92 1.79
N ALA A 121 12.97 11.33 2.92
CA ALA A 121 12.09 11.98 3.90
C ALA A 121 12.71 13.28 4.44
N ASP A 122 13.99 13.26 4.81
CA ASP A 122 14.71 14.44 5.31
C ASP A 122 14.83 15.54 4.23
N ARG A 123 15.05 15.14 2.97
CA ARG A 123 15.06 16.07 1.84
C ARG A 123 13.68 16.67 1.59
N PHE A 124 12.64 15.86 1.65
CA PHE A 124 11.26 16.31 1.50
C PHE A 124 10.87 17.28 2.62
N ARG A 125 11.28 17.00 3.87
CA ARG A 125 11.07 17.90 5.00
C ARG A 125 11.72 19.28 4.78
N ARG A 126 12.95 19.32 4.26
CA ARG A 126 13.61 20.60 3.90
C ARG A 126 12.83 21.39 2.86
N VAL A 127 12.28 20.74 1.84
CA VAL A 127 11.42 21.40 0.83
C VAL A 127 10.16 21.99 1.48
N LEU A 128 9.54 21.25 2.42
CA LEU A 128 8.39 21.74 3.16
C LEU A 128 8.73 22.92 4.06
N ASP A 129 9.85 22.87 4.79
CA ASP A 129 10.27 23.95 5.69
C ASP A 129 10.61 25.24 4.92
N GLU A 130 11.22 25.11 3.73
CA GLU A 130 11.45 26.24 2.82
C GLU A 130 10.14 26.83 2.29
N CYS A 131 9.17 25.99 1.95
CA CYS A 131 7.82 26.43 1.58
C CYS A 131 7.14 27.16 2.75
N ASP A 132 7.15 26.57 3.95
CA ASP A 132 6.52 27.12 5.14
C ASP A 132 7.09 28.51 5.46
N LYS A 133 8.42 28.63 5.41
CA LYS A 133 9.13 29.90 5.61
C LYS A 133 8.73 30.97 4.58
N ARG A 134 8.62 30.62 3.29
CA ARG A 134 8.21 31.57 2.23
C ARG A 134 6.79 32.10 2.44
N HIS A 135 5.91 31.33 3.05
CA HIS A 135 4.53 31.73 3.32
C HIS A 135 4.30 32.27 4.74
N GLY A 136 5.37 32.43 5.51
CA GLY A 136 5.34 33.05 6.84
C GLY A 136 4.89 32.12 7.96
N ASN A 137 5.17 30.82 7.85
CA ASN A 137 4.96 29.80 8.89
C ASN A 137 3.52 29.77 9.45
N LYS A 138 2.53 29.78 8.56
CA LYS A 138 1.10 29.88 8.94
C LYS A 138 0.62 28.66 9.71
N SER A 139 -0.46 28.80 10.49
CA SER A 139 -1.17 27.62 11.03
C SER A 139 -1.83 26.81 9.90
N GLY A 140 -2.20 25.56 10.16
CA GLY A 140 -2.87 24.72 9.17
C GLY A 140 -4.18 25.32 8.65
N ASN A 141 -4.97 25.96 9.53
CA ASN A 141 -6.21 26.65 9.18
C ASN A 141 -5.98 27.94 8.39
N ASP A 142 -4.94 28.70 8.72
CA ASP A 142 -4.57 29.91 7.97
C ASP A 142 -4.12 29.58 6.55
N TYR A 143 -3.47 28.44 6.35
CA TYR A 143 -3.19 27.93 5.00
C TYR A 143 -4.47 27.63 4.21
N LEU A 144 -5.46 26.98 4.83
CA LEU A 144 -6.75 26.74 4.17
C LEU A 144 -7.48 28.03 3.80
N LEU A 145 -7.47 29.02 4.69
CA LEU A 145 -8.07 30.32 4.44
C LEU A 145 -7.35 31.05 3.30
N TYR A 146 -6.02 31.02 3.29
CA TYR A 146 -5.22 31.58 2.19
C TYR A 146 -5.56 30.92 0.86
N ILE A 147 -5.58 29.59 0.80
CA ILE A 147 -5.93 28.85 -0.43
C ILE A 147 -7.33 29.23 -0.91
N LYS A 148 -8.32 29.25 -0.01
CA LYS A 148 -9.73 29.49 -0.37
C LYS A 148 -10.02 30.94 -0.78
N ASN A 149 -9.38 31.91 -0.12
CA ASN A 149 -9.76 33.33 -0.24
C ASN A 149 -8.75 34.17 -1.03
N SER A 150 -7.52 33.69 -1.21
CA SER A 150 -6.42 34.51 -1.72
C SER A 150 -5.62 33.85 -2.85
N TYR A 151 -5.60 32.52 -2.95
CA TYR A 151 -4.89 31.86 -4.04
C TYR A 151 -5.67 32.01 -5.35
N ALA A 152 -4.99 32.53 -6.37
CA ALA A 152 -5.43 32.55 -7.75
C ALA A 152 -4.22 32.27 -8.65
N LEU A 153 -4.41 31.41 -9.64
CA LEU A 153 -3.43 31.17 -10.68
C LEU A 153 -3.64 32.21 -11.79
N GLU A 154 -2.61 32.99 -12.12
CA GLU A 154 -2.68 33.96 -13.21
C GLU A 154 -1.99 33.42 -14.46
N ILE A 155 -2.72 33.17 -15.55
CA ILE A 155 -2.11 32.75 -16.81
C ILE A 155 -2.66 33.55 -17.99
N PHE A 156 -1.76 34.08 -18.81
CA PHE A 156 -2.07 35.02 -19.89
C PHE A 156 -2.87 36.26 -19.47
N GLY A 157 -2.80 36.68 -18.21
CA GLY A 157 -3.54 37.83 -17.67
C GLY A 157 -4.97 37.52 -17.19
N LYS A 158 -5.39 36.24 -17.21
CA LYS A 158 -6.64 35.80 -16.58
C LYS A 158 -6.32 35.14 -15.25
N ASN A 159 -7.08 35.53 -14.23
CA ASN A 159 -7.03 34.95 -12.90
C ASN A 159 -7.99 33.77 -12.81
N TYR A 160 -7.48 32.65 -12.31
CA TYR A 160 -8.20 31.42 -12.07
C TYR A 160 -8.21 31.17 -10.56
N PRO A 161 -9.27 31.57 -9.84
CA PRO A 161 -9.42 31.27 -8.42
C PRO A 161 -9.34 29.77 -8.16
N TYR A 162 -8.92 29.38 -6.96
CA TYR A 162 -8.81 27.98 -6.53
C TYR A 162 -10.07 27.13 -6.82
N GLY A 163 -11.26 27.73 -6.77
CA GLY A 163 -12.54 27.05 -7.05
C GLY A 163 -12.90 26.89 -8.54
N GLU A 164 -12.15 27.48 -9.47
CA GLU A 164 -12.56 27.65 -10.88
C GLU A 164 -11.56 27.08 -11.89
N PHE A 165 -10.77 26.08 -11.48
CA PHE A 165 -9.77 25.43 -12.34
C PHE A 165 -10.38 24.75 -13.58
N VAL A 166 -11.71 24.55 -13.62
CA VAL A 166 -12.47 24.09 -14.80
C VAL A 166 -12.10 24.84 -16.07
N THR A 167 -11.90 26.15 -15.95
CA THR A 167 -11.69 27.01 -17.11
C THR A 167 -10.26 26.93 -17.67
N ILE A 168 -9.33 26.29 -16.94
CA ILE A 168 -7.96 26.04 -17.41
C ILE A 168 -7.98 25.00 -18.53
N GLY A 169 -8.85 23.99 -18.48
CA GLY A 169 -8.99 22.98 -19.54
C GLY A 169 -9.23 23.61 -20.92
N ASN A 170 -10.11 24.62 -20.98
CA ASN A 170 -10.37 25.38 -22.21
C ASN A 170 -9.12 26.09 -22.75
N LEU A 171 -8.28 26.62 -21.86
CA LEU A 171 -7.02 27.22 -22.27
C LEU A 171 -6.09 26.16 -22.87
N LEU A 172 -5.96 24.99 -22.22
CA LEU A 172 -5.13 23.90 -22.73
C LEU A 172 -5.61 23.41 -24.11
N ASP A 173 -6.93 23.29 -24.31
CA ASP A 173 -7.51 22.94 -25.61
C ASP A 173 -7.19 24.00 -26.69
N LEU A 174 -7.17 25.29 -26.35
CA LEU A 174 -6.78 26.37 -27.27
C LEU A 174 -5.29 26.34 -27.63
N LEU A 175 -4.44 25.82 -26.72
CA LEU A 175 -3.01 25.68 -26.94
C LEU A 175 -2.66 24.42 -27.75
N ASP A 176 -3.60 23.46 -27.84
CA ASP A 176 -3.46 22.19 -28.55
C ASP A 176 -2.23 21.42 -28.00
N VAL A 177 -2.31 21.07 -26.72
CA VAL A 177 -1.24 20.42 -25.95
C VAL A 177 -1.61 18.99 -25.57
N ASP A 178 -0.59 18.19 -25.29
CA ASP A 178 -0.71 16.78 -24.89
C ASP A 178 -0.80 16.58 -23.37
N TYR A 179 -0.77 17.66 -22.58
CA TYR A 179 -0.91 17.61 -21.13
C TYR A 179 -2.23 18.21 -20.66
N TYR A 180 -2.74 17.75 -19.51
CA TYR A 180 -4.02 18.18 -18.97
C TYR A 180 -3.99 18.36 -17.44
N LEU A 181 -4.88 19.22 -16.93
CA LEU A 181 -5.12 19.42 -15.50
C LEU A 181 -6.49 18.83 -15.14
N PHE A 182 -6.49 17.68 -14.48
CA PHE A 182 -7.71 17.12 -13.88
C PHE A 182 -7.87 17.67 -12.48
N TYR A 183 -9.10 17.99 -12.08
CA TYR A 183 -9.38 18.49 -10.74
C TYR A 183 -10.81 18.14 -10.30
N THR A 184 -10.98 17.93 -8.99
CA THR A 184 -12.27 17.65 -8.36
C THR A 184 -12.35 18.33 -7.00
N HIS A 185 -13.56 18.56 -6.50
CA HIS A 185 -13.75 19.11 -5.17
C HIS A 185 -13.82 18.00 -4.12
N ALA A 186 -12.86 17.99 -3.19
CA ALA A 186 -12.86 17.06 -2.06
C ALA A 186 -12.90 17.80 -0.73
N ARG A 187 -13.74 17.36 0.21
CA ARG A 187 -13.76 17.89 1.58
C ARG A 187 -12.69 17.18 2.43
N PRO A 188 -12.08 17.85 3.44
CA PRO A 188 -12.25 19.26 3.87
C PRO A 188 -11.32 20.27 3.16
N HIS A 189 -10.30 19.78 2.45
CA HIS A 189 -9.22 20.60 1.87
C HIS A 189 -9.55 21.26 0.52
N GLY A 190 -10.77 21.11 0.00
CA GLY A 190 -11.34 21.90 -1.09
C GLY A 190 -11.18 21.29 -2.48
N LEU A 191 -9.96 21.25 -3.03
CA LEU A 191 -9.63 20.81 -4.39
C LEU A 191 -8.58 19.70 -4.35
N ARG A 192 -8.79 18.65 -5.13
CA ARG A 192 -7.75 17.71 -5.55
C ARG A 192 -7.46 17.94 -7.02
N TYR A 193 -6.20 17.83 -7.41
CA TYR A 193 -5.82 17.95 -8.82
C TYR A 193 -4.59 17.14 -9.15
N ILE A 194 -4.42 16.91 -10.44
CA ILE A 194 -3.27 16.24 -11.04
C ILE A 194 -3.02 16.83 -12.42
N PHE A 195 -1.76 17.20 -12.66
CA PHE A 195 -1.28 17.81 -13.89
C PHE A 195 -0.21 16.91 -14.50
N GLY A 196 -0.35 16.55 -15.77
CA GLY A 196 0.53 15.58 -16.39
C GLY A 196 0.33 15.43 -17.89
N LEU A 197 1.24 14.67 -18.51
CA LEU A 197 1.15 14.24 -19.90
C LEU A 197 0.02 13.22 -20.05
N THR A 198 -0.84 13.41 -21.04
CA THR A 198 -2.06 12.62 -21.26
C THR A 198 -2.12 12.02 -22.64
N GLU A 199 -2.71 10.83 -22.73
CA GLU A 199 -3.17 10.21 -23.96
C GLU A 199 -4.70 10.05 -23.87
N ARG A 200 -5.44 10.59 -24.83
CA ARG A 200 -6.89 10.36 -24.92
C ARG A 200 -7.13 8.97 -25.51
N VAL A 201 -8.03 8.21 -24.92
CA VAL A 201 -8.44 6.91 -25.45
C VAL A 201 -9.60 7.13 -26.42
N ASP A 202 -9.36 6.97 -27.72
CA ASP A 202 -10.30 7.32 -28.79
C ASP A 202 -11.73 6.80 -28.56
N THR A 203 -12.73 7.61 -28.93
CA THR A 203 -14.20 7.41 -28.77
C THR A 203 -14.74 7.36 -27.34
N THR A 204 -13.89 7.26 -26.32
CA THR A 204 -14.31 7.16 -24.92
C THR A 204 -14.10 8.48 -24.18
N LYS A 205 -14.87 8.72 -23.11
CA LYS A 205 -14.60 9.83 -22.19
C LYS A 205 -13.49 9.44 -21.20
N ALA A 206 -12.36 8.93 -21.68
CA ALA A 206 -11.26 8.47 -20.84
C ALA A 206 -9.89 8.99 -21.31
N CYS A 207 -9.03 9.28 -20.34
CA CYS A 207 -7.67 9.76 -20.56
C CYS A 207 -6.68 8.97 -19.68
N ILE A 208 -5.55 8.58 -20.25
CA ILE A 208 -4.45 7.96 -19.52
C ILE A 208 -3.39 9.03 -19.25
N ILE A 209 -3.09 9.32 -17.99
CA ILE A 209 -1.93 10.12 -17.60
C ILE A 209 -0.69 9.22 -17.68
N LYS A 210 0.16 9.49 -18.67
CA LYS A 210 1.42 8.75 -18.90
C LYS A 210 2.53 9.20 -17.97
N GLN A 211 2.53 10.48 -17.60
CA GLN A 211 3.50 11.06 -16.68
C GLN A 211 2.82 12.11 -15.80
N GLU A 212 2.97 11.98 -14.49
CA GLU A 212 2.41 12.90 -13.50
C GLU A 212 3.45 13.97 -13.16
N TYR A 213 3.31 15.19 -13.68
CA TYR A 213 4.24 16.28 -13.36
C TYR A 213 4.07 16.74 -11.91
N VAL A 214 2.82 16.91 -11.46
CA VAL A 214 2.51 17.27 -10.09
C VAL A 214 1.08 16.88 -9.75
N ARG A 215 0.85 16.52 -8.49
CA ARG A 215 -0.49 16.25 -7.96
C ARG A 215 -0.65 16.81 -6.55
N SER A 216 -1.89 17.13 -6.19
CA SER A 216 -2.23 17.44 -4.81
C SER A 216 -1.99 16.21 -3.92
N PRO A 217 -1.57 16.38 -2.64
CA PRO A 217 -1.16 15.26 -1.77
C PRO A 217 -2.21 14.17 -1.55
N GLN A 218 -3.49 14.50 -1.75
CA GLN A 218 -4.60 13.55 -1.64
C GLN A 218 -4.62 12.48 -2.77
N PHE A 219 -3.94 12.72 -3.90
CA PHE A 219 -3.79 11.74 -4.98
C PHE A 219 -2.68 10.74 -4.66
N VAL A 220 -2.97 9.80 -3.77
CA VAL A 220 -2.05 8.72 -3.42
C VAL A 220 -1.90 7.71 -4.57
N LEU A 221 -0.73 7.06 -4.68
CA LEU A 221 -0.45 6.10 -5.76
C LEU A 221 -1.26 4.80 -5.70
N SER A 222 -1.96 4.55 -4.60
CA SER A 222 -2.93 3.45 -4.51
C SER A 222 -4.25 3.75 -5.22
N ILE A 223 -4.49 4.98 -5.68
CA ILE A 223 -5.66 5.35 -6.49
C ILE A 223 -5.22 5.34 -7.96
N ALA A 224 -5.60 4.30 -8.72
CA ALA A 224 -5.16 4.15 -10.11
C ALA A 224 -6.05 4.90 -11.12
N ALA A 225 -7.30 5.18 -10.76
CA ALA A 225 -8.23 5.94 -11.59
C ALA A 225 -9.17 6.82 -10.74
N GLU A 226 -9.73 7.85 -11.37
CA GLU A 226 -10.79 8.68 -10.79
C GLU A 226 -11.64 9.30 -11.90
N VAL A 227 -12.95 9.44 -11.65
CA VAL A 227 -13.89 10.08 -12.58
C VAL A 227 -13.98 11.58 -12.28
N PHE A 228 -13.74 12.40 -13.30
CA PHE A 228 -13.80 13.86 -13.25
C PHE A 228 -14.92 14.39 -14.13
N GLN A 229 -16.04 14.77 -13.50
CA GLN A 229 -17.26 15.19 -14.21
C GLN A 229 -17.71 14.10 -15.19
N ASP A 230 -17.35 14.26 -16.46
CA ASP A 230 -17.70 13.39 -17.57
C ASP A 230 -16.51 12.54 -18.05
N THR A 231 -15.28 12.82 -17.60
CA THR A 231 -14.05 12.19 -18.09
C THR A 231 -13.42 11.31 -17.01
N THR A 232 -13.17 10.05 -17.33
CA THR A 232 -12.37 9.14 -16.52
C THR A 232 -10.88 9.41 -16.74
N MET A 233 -10.12 9.49 -15.66
CA MET A 233 -8.66 9.56 -15.70
C MET A 233 -8.05 8.28 -15.14
N ILE A 234 -7.07 7.72 -15.84
CA ILE A 234 -6.32 6.52 -15.44
C ILE A 234 -4.84 6.88 -15.34
N ARG A 235 -4.14 6.34 -14.35
CA ARG A 235 -2.79 6.77 -13.99
C ARG A 235 -1.76 5.68 -14.24
N HIS A 236 -0.91 5.88 -15.24
CA HIS A 236 0.17 4.94 -15.56
C HIS A 236 1.17 4.78 -14.41
N GLU A 237 1.59 5.88 -13.78
CA GLU A 237 2.54 5.84 -12.65
C GLU A 237 1.98 5.11 -11.42
N ALA A 238 0.66 5.20 -11.17
CA ALA A 238 0.02 4.41 -10.12
C ALA A 238 0.12 2.90 -10.43
N CYS A 239 -0.16 2.50 -11.67
CA CYS A 239 -0.03 1.11 -12.10
C CYS A 239 1.42 0.60 -12.00
N GLU A 240 2.41 1.43 -12.36
CA GLU A 240 3.84 1.09 -12.16
C GLU A 240 4.18 0.85 -10.69
N VAL A 241 3.71 1.71 -9.80
CA VAL A 241 3.97 1.57 -8.36
C VAL A 241 3.28 0.33 -7.79
N ILE A 242 2.05 0.04 -8.23
CA ILE A 242 1.36 -1.21 -7.88
C ILE A 242 2.17 -2.42 -8.39
N PHE A 243 2.66 -2.37 -9.63
CA PHE A 243 3.50 -3.42 -10.18
C PHE A 243 4.74 -3.69 -9.32
N PHE A 244 5.51 -2.66 -8.97
CA PHE A 244 6.71 -2.86 -8.13
C PHE A 244 6.36 -3.33 -6.71
N ASN A 245 5.42 -2.65 -6.05
CA ASN A 245 5.13 -2.91 -4.63
C ASN A 245 4.34 -4.20 -4.38
N LYS A 246 3.56 -4.66 -5.36
CA LYS A 246 2.70 -5.85 -5.22
C LYS A 246 3.24 -7.06 -5.96
N TRP A 247 3.55 -6.87 -7.25
CA TRP A 247 3.81 -7.97 -8.17
C TRP A 247 5.29 -8.35 -8.21
N GLN A 248 6.18 -7.38 -8.33
CA GLN A 248 7.62 -7.65 -8.30
C GLN A 248 8.10 -8.01 -6.88
N ARG A 249 7.56 -7.34 -5.85
CA ARG A 249 7.82 -7.66 -4.44
C ARG A 249 7.52 -9.12 -4.07
N PHE A 250 6.63 -9.82 -4.79
CA PHE A 250 6.37 -11.25 -4.58
C PHE A 250 7.65 -12.11 -4.64
N PHE A 251 8.63 -11.72 -5.46
CA PHE A 251 9.91 -12.42 -5.60
C PHE A 251 10.98 -11.95 -4.61
N ASP A 252 10.81 -10.76 -4.03
CA ASP A 252 11.76 -10.17 -3.08
C ASP A 252 11.39 -10.48 -1.62
N GLN A 253 10.25 -11.13 -1.38
CA GLN A 253 9.83 -11.60 -0.06
C GLN A 253 10.89 -12.50 0.58
N SER A 254 11.17 -12.27 1.86
CA SER A 254 12.01 -13.17 2.64
C SER A 254 11.36 -14.55 2.75
N LYS A 255 12.16 -15.60 3.02
CA LYS A 255 11.63 -16.95 3.27
C LYS A 255 10.61 -16.94 4.41
N ALA A 256 10.85 -16.12 5.43
CA ALA A 256 9.97 -15.98 6.59
C ALA A 256 8.65 -15.30 6.23
N GLU A 257 8.68 -14.20 5.47
CA GLU A 257 7.47 -13.51 5.01
C GLU A 257 6.57 -14.44 4.19
N ARG A 258 7.17 -15.16 3.23
CA ARG A 258 6.44 -16.13 2.42
C ARG A 258 5.87 -17.25 3.29
N LYS A 259 6.64 -17.77 4.24
CA LYS A 259 6.19 -18.84 5.14
C LYS A 259 5.02 -18.40 6.02
N ARG A 260 5.13 -17.23 6.67
CA ARG A 260 4.05 -16.65 7.49
C ARG A 260 2.76 -16.51 6.66
N ALA A 261 2.86 -15.99 5.44
CA ALA A 261 1.71 -15.87 4.55
C ALA A 261 1.06 -17.23 4.20
N LEU A 262 1.79 -18.34 4.25
CA LEU A 262 1.25 -19.67 3.97
C LEU A 262 0.65 -20.38 5.19
N HIS A 263 0.79 -19.83 6.40
CA HIS A 263 0.13 -20.36 7.62
C HIS A 263 -1.27 -19.78 7.81
N HIS A 264 -1.57 -18.60 7.25
CA HIS A 264 -2.88 -17.98 7.34
C HIS A 264 -3.66 -18.10 6.02
N VAL A 265 -4.92 -18.53 6.08
CA VAL A 265 -5.71 -18.88 4.88
C VAL A 265 -5.93 -17.70 3.93
N ASN A 266 -6.21 -16.51 4.45
CA ASN A 266 -6.46 -15.33 3.60
C ASN A 266 -5.17 -14.85 2.92
N SER A 267 -4.06 -14.91 3.65
CA SER A 267 -2.73 -14.57 3.16
C SER A 267 -2.28 -15.57 2.10
N ALA A 268 -2.54 -16.86 2.32
CA ALA A 268 -2.25 -17.93 1.37
C ALA A 268 -3.08 -17.80 0.08
N ILE A 269 -4.34 -17.37 0.18
CA ILE A 269 -5.16 -17.03 -1.01
C ILE A 269 -4.52 -15.88 -1.77
N ARG A 270 -4.15 -14.78 -1.09
CA ARG A 270 -3.52 -13.62 -1.70
C ARG A 270 -2.25 -13.99 -2.46
N GLU A 271 -1.33 -14.71 -1.82
CA GLU A 271 -0.08 -15.14 -2.44
C GLU A 271 -0.32 -16.19 -3.54
N GLY A 272 -1.27 -17.10 -3.36
CA GLY A 272 -1.61 -18.13 -4.33
C GLY A 272 -2.24 -17.59 -5.61
N ILE A 273 -3.11 -16.58 -5.53
CA ILE A 273 -3.66 -15.88 -6.70
C ILE A 273 -2.52 -15.22 -7.48
N LYS A 274 -1.58 -14.55 -6.78
CA LYS A 274 -0.40 -13.93 -7.39
C LYS A 274 0.50 -14.97 -8.06
N GLU A 275 0.77 -16.09 -7.38
CA GLU A 275 1.56 -17.21 -7.94
C GLU A 275 0.94 -17.70 -9.24
N LYS A 276 -0.38 -17.94 -9.28
CA LYS A 276 -1.09 -18.40 -10.49
C LYS A 276 -1.01 -17.39 -11.63
N ALA A 277 -1.24 -16.10 -11.35
CA ALA A 277 -1.12 -15.04 -12.35
C ALA A 277 0.30 -15.01 -12.95
N LEU A 278 1.33 -14.99 -12.09
CA LEU A 278 2.74 -14.93 -12.51
C LEU A 278 3.16 -16.17 -13.30
N CYS A 279 2.67 -17.36 -12.92
CA CYS A 279 2.87 -18.58 -13.72
C CYS A 279 2.26 -18.44 -15.13
N LEU A 280 1.09 -17.84 -15.28
CA LEU A 280 0.48 -17.62 -16.60
C LEU A 280 1.27 -16.63 -17.46
N TYR A 281 1.96 -15.68 -16.84
CA TYR A 281 2.94 -14.81 -17.49
C TYR A 281 4.30 -15.49 -17.75
N ALA A 282 4.53 -16.71 -17.26
CA ALA A 282 5.82 -17.39 -17.27
C ALA A 282 6.93 -16.59 -16.55
N ALA A 283 6.58 -15.92 -15.44
CA ALA A 283 7.54 -15.26 -14.56
C ALA A 283 7.76 -16.09 -13.29
N ALA A 284 8.99 -16.57 -13.08
CA ALA A 284 9.40 -17.30 -11.89
C ALA A 284 10.48 -16.54 -11.07
N THR A 285 10.99 -15.43 -11.60
CA THR A 285 12.07 -14.65 -10.99
C THR A 285 11.83 -13.15 -11.14
N THR A 286 12.51 -12.35 -10.31
CA THR A 286 12.54 -10.87 -10.42
C THR A 286 12.98 -10.42 -11.81
N THR A 287 13.94 -11.10 -12.44
CA THR A 287 14.39 -10.76 -13.80
C THR A 287 13.31 -11.00 -14.85
N GLU A 288 12.54 -12.08 -14.74
CA GLU A 288 11.49 -12.42 -15.71
C GLU A 288 10.27 -11.51 -15.58
N ILE A 289 9.85 -11.18 -14.34
CA ILE A 289 8.72 -10.26 -14.17
C ILE A 289 9.06 -8.86 -14.71
N ILE A 290 10.30 -8.40 -14.55
CA ILE A 290 10.72 -7.10 -15.11
C ILE A 290 10.65 -7.10 -16.65
N LYS A 291 10.91 -8.23 -17.31
CA LYS A 291 10.82 -8.33 -18.78
C LYS A 291 9.39 -8.20 -19.32
N ILE A 292 8.38 -8.58 -18.52
CA ILE A 292 6.96 -8.49 -18.89
C ILE A 292 6.29 -7.22 -18.36
N LYS A 293 7.03 -6.33 -17.70
CA LYS A 293 6.49 -5.15 -17.00
C LYS A 293 5.55 -4.34 -17.90
N ASP A 294 5.99 -3.99 -19.11
CA ASP A 294 5.22 -3.11 -20.00
C ASP A 294 3.93 -3.78 -20.47
N SER A 295 3.95 -5.08 -20.80
CA SER A 295 2.74 -5.84 -21.14
C SER A 295 1.80 -5.99 -19.95
N PHE A 296 2.35 -6.23 -18.75
CA PHE A 296 1.55 -6.37 -17.52
C PHE A 296 0.84 -5.06 -17.20
N ILE A 297 1.54 -3.93 -17.28
CA ILE A 297 0.95 -2.60 -17.03
C ILE A 297 -0.09 -2.27 -18.10
N ALA A 298 0.14 -2.61 -19.37
CA ALA A 298 -0.86 -2.43 -20.42
C ALA A 298 -2.13 -3.24 -20.14
N GLU A 299 -2.01 -4.49 -19.70
CA GLU A 299 -3.13 -5.35 -19.29
C GLU A 299 -3.88 -4.76 -18.07
N MET A 300 -3.16 -4.27 -17.05
CA MET A 300 -3.76 -3.57 -15.91
C MET A 300 -4.54 -2.31 -16.32
N LEU A 301 -3.95 -1.48 -17.19
CA LEU A 301 -4.59 -0.25 -17.68
C LEU A 301 -5.86 -0.55 -18.48
N ASP A 302 -5.87 -1.61 -19.30
CA ASP A 302 -7.06 -2.06 -20.01
C ASP A 302 -8.16 -2.48 -19.02
N GLY A 303 -7.82 -3.32 -18.04
CA GLY A 303 -8.78 -3.76 -17.00
C GLY A 303 -9.42 -2.59 -16.25
N ILE A 304 -8.60 -1.63 -15.79
CA ILE A 304 -9.08 -0.41 -15.10
C ILE A 304 -9.95 0.43 -16.03
N LEU A 305 -9.55 0.63 -17.29
CA LEU A 305 -10.33 1.40 -18.26
C LEU A 305 -11.75 0.85 -18.40
N TRP A 306 -11.89 -0.46 -18.59
CA TRP A 306 -13.20 -1.06 -18.81
C TRP A 306 -14.04 -1.15 -17.53
N HIS A 307 -13.41 -1.27 -16.36
CA HIS A 307 -14.09 -1.06 -15.09
C HIS A 307 -14.72 0.34 -15.02
N GLU A 308 -13.93 1.39 -15.24
CA GLU A 308 -14.40 2.77 -15.16
C GLU A 308 -15.46 3.12 -16.22
N LEU A 309 -15.33 2.57 -17.44
CA LEU A 309 -16.37 2.70 -18.47
C LEU A 309 -17.65 1.95 -18.10
N GLY A 310 -17.55 0.88 -17.33
CA GLY A 310 -18.69 0.18 -16.74
C GLY A 310 -19.52 1.04 -15.79
N HIS A 311 -18.89 1.93 -15.01
CA HIS A 311 -19.61 2.87 -14.16
C HIS A 311 -20.57 3.74 -14.97
N HIS A 312 -20.14 4.29 -16.11
CA HIS A 312 -21.00 5.11 -16.98
C HIS A 312 -22.26 4.37 -17.43
N ILE A 313 -22.15 3.07 -17.72
CA ILE A 313 -23.29 2.22 -18.08
C ILE A 313 -24.21 2.02 -16.88
N SER A 314 -23.64 1.65 -15.73
CA SER A 314 -24.41 1.43 -14.51
C SER A 314 -25.19 2.67 -14.06
N PHE A 315 -24.62 3.87 -14.22
CA PHE A 315 -25.28 5.14 -13.93
C PHE A 315 -26.41 5.44 -14.92
N GLN A 316 -26.26 5.13 -16.20
CA GLN A 316 -27.35 5.31 -17.18
C GLN A 316 -28.56 4.42 -16.88
N ASP A 317 -28.32 3.29 -16.21
CA ASP A 317 -29.32 2.28 -15.85
C ASP A 317 -30.07 2.57 -14.55
N MET A 318 -29.69 3.64 -13.85
CA MET A 318 -30.31 4.10 -12.63
C MET A 318 -31.18 5.34 -12.88
N THR A 319 -32.16 5.56 -11.99
CA THR A 319 -32.90 6.82 -12.02
C THR A 319 -31.96 7.98 -11.67
N PRO A 320 -32.15 9.18 -12.22
CA PRO A 320 -31.34 10.35 -11.88
C PRO A 320 -31.28 10.65 -10.37
N GLN A 321 -32.37 10.39 -9.65
CA GLN A 321 -32.41 10.52 -8.18
C GLN A 321 -31.50 9.49 -7.50
N HIS A 322 -31.53 8.23 -7.92
CA HIS A 322 -30.63 7.20 -7.38
C HIS A 322 -29.17 7.56 -7.64
N ASN A 323 -28.85 8.02 -8.86
CA ASN A 323 -27.51 8.50 -9.19
C ASN A 323 -27.05 9.63 -8.27
N ALA A 324 -27.91 10.60 -7.96
CA ALA A 324 -27.57 11.67 -7.03
C ALA A 324 -27.35 11.16 -5.59
N PHE A 325 -28.09 10.13 -5.19
CA PHE A 325 -27.98 9.55 -3.85
C PHE A 325 -26.71 8.70 -3.67
N THR A 326 -26.15 8.13 -4.74
CA THR A 326 -24.96 7.26 -4.68
C THR A 326 -23.78 7.82 -3.90
N ALA A 327 -23.55 9.13 -3.97
CA ALA A 327 -22.49 9.84 -3.27
C ALA A 327 -22.55 9.70 -1.74
N ASN A 328 -23.66 9.21 -1.18
CA ASN A 328 -23.81 8.97 0.25
C ASN A 328 -23.18 7.66 0.72
N PHE A 329 -22.89 6.73 -0.18
CA PHE A 329 -22.26 5.45 0.17
C PHE A 329 -20.74 5.55 0.28
N THR A 330 -20.11 6.64 -0.17
CA THR A 330 -18.65 6.77 -0.29
C THR A 330 -17.89 6.85 1.04
N ASN A 331 -18.58 6.73 2.19
CA ASN A 331 -17.96 6.76 3.52
C ASN A 331 -17.75 5.33 4.04
N GLY A 332 -16.68 4.68 3.56
CA GLY A 332 -16.30 3.33 3.96
C GLY A 332 -16.93 2.22 3.11
N GLU A 333 -16.73 0.98 3.53
CA GLU A 333 -17.33 -0.19 2.87
C GLU A 333 -18.80 -0.32 3.28
N THR A 334 -19.70 -0.31 2.29
CA THR A 334 -21.12 -0.62 2.46
C THR A 334 -21.59 -1.52 1.32
N VAL A 335 -22.70 -2.23 1.49
CA VAL A 335 -23.32 -2.97 0.37
C VAL A 335 -23.63 -2.07 -0.83
N GLY A 336 -23.89 -0.78 -0.59
CA GLY A 336 -24.10 0.21 -1.63
C GLY A 336 -22.84 0.46 -2.48
N THR A 337 -21.67 0.61 -1.87
CA THR A 337 -20.41 0.76 -2.62
C THR A 337 -20.04 -0.54 -3.32
N VAL A 338 -20.13 -1.69 -2.63
CA VAL A 338 -19.79 -3.00 -3.22
C VAL A 338 -20.64 -3.31 -4.46
N LEU A 339 -21.93 -3.01 -4.42
CA LEU A 339 -22.81 -3.20 -5.59
C LEU A 339 -22.47 -2.25 -6.74
N GLN A 340 -22.01 -1.03 -6.49
CA GLN A 340 -21.59 -0.11 -7.56
C GLN A 340 -20.35 -0.61 -8.28
N GLU A 341 -19.33 -1.04 -7.53
CA GLU A 341 -18.12 -1.64 -8.10
C GLU A 341 -18.45 -2.91 -8.90
N ALA A 342 -19.29 -3.79 -8.34
CA ALA A 342 -19.74 -5.00 -9.03
C ALA A 342 -20.55 -4.67 -10.29
N LEU A 343 -21.41 -3.66 -10.27
CA LEU A 343 -22.16 -3.25 -11.47
C LEU A 343 -21.24 -2.73 -12.58
N ALA A 344 -20.18 -2.01 -12.22
CA ALA A 344 -19.20 -1.52 -13.19
C ALA A 344 -18.46 -2.67 -13.87
N ASP A 345 -17.93 -3.61 -13.08
CA ASP A 345 -17.20 -4.78 -13.58
C ASP A 345 -18.03 -5.66 -14.53
N TRP A 346 -19.31 -5.85 -14.18
CA TRP A 346 -20.21 -6.75 -14.89
C TRP A 346 -21.05 -6.04 -15.97
N ALA A 347 -20.84 -4.75 -16.21
CA ALA A 347 -21.66 -3.99 -17.15
C ALA A 347 -21.67 -4.62 -18.57
N PRO A 348 -22.86 -4.73 -19.20
CA PRO A 348 -22.99 -5.25 -20.56
C PRO A 348 -22.40 -4.26 -21.56
N GLN A 349 -22.24 -4.70 -22.82
CA GLN A 349 -21.81 -3.78 -23.88
C GLN A 349 -22.94 -2.81 -24.25
N ARG A 350 -22.62 -1.51 -24.31
CA ARG A 350 -23.50 -0.46 -24.86
C ARG A 350 -22.69 0.54 -25.68
N GLY A 351 -22.88 0.49 -27.00
CA GLY A 351 -22.02 1.23 -27.92
C GLY A 351 -20.56 0.77 -27.75
N ASP A 352 -19.68 1.73 -27.52
CA ASP A 352 -18.24 1.49 -27.33
C ASP A 352 -17.87 1.16 -25.89
N SER A 353 -18.75 1.42 -24.92
CA SER A 353 -18.54 1.15 -23.49
C SER A 353 -18.97 -0.27 -23.12
N ARG A 354 -18.26 -0.86 -22.15
CA ARG A 354 -18.57 -2.16 -21.53
C ARG A 354 -17.85 -2.27 -20.19
N GLY A 355 -18.25 -3.21 -19.33
CA GLY A 355 -17.55 -3.55 -18.09
C GLY A 355 -16.37 -4.51 -18.31
N ALA A 356 -15.52 -4.66 -17.29
CA ALA A 356 -14.31 -5.49 -17.30
C ALA A 356 -14.58 -6.96 -17.68
N PHE A 357 -15.62 -7.61 -17.14
CA PHE A 357 -15.91 -9.02 -17.46
C PHE A 357 -16.43 -9.23 -18.89
N THR A 358 -17.14 -8.24 -19.44
CA THR A 358 -17.51 -8.27 -20.86
C THR A 358 -16.24 -8.17 -21.72
N ARG A 359 -15.30 -7.29 -21.35
CA ARG A 359 -13.99 -7.18 -22.02
C ARG A 359 -13.18 -8.47 -21.93
N PHE A 360 -13.05 -9.10 -20.76
CA PHE A 360 -12.28 -10.34 -20.61
C PHE A 360 -12.85 -11.47 -21.49
N TRP A 361 -14.17 -11.57 -21.59
CA TRP A 361 -14.81 -12.53 -22.49
C TRP A 361 -14.51 -12.26 -23.97
N GLU A 362 -14.46 -10.99 -24.39
CA GLU A 362 -14.09 -10.59 -25.76
C GLU A 362 -12.62 -10.93 -26.06
N ILE A 363 -11.70 -10.58 -25.15
CA ILE A 363 -10.28 -10.93 -25.28
C ILE A 363 -10.13 -12.44 -25.43
N ALA A 364 -10.87 -13.23 -24.65
CA ALA A 364 -10.77 -14.69 -24.69
C ALA A 364 -11.14 -15.31 -26.05
N GLN A 365 -11.85 -14.59 -26.92
CA GLN A 365 -12.13 -15.04 -28.28
C GLN A 365 -10.90 -15.04 -29.18
N ALA A 366 -9.89 -14.23 -28.85
CA ALA A 366 -8.64 -14.11 -29.61
C ALA A 366 -7.42 -14.61 -28.82
N ASP A 367 -7.32 -14.28 -27.53
CA ASP A 367 -6.26 -14.71 -26.62
C ASP A 367 -6.84 -15.14 -25.27
N THR A 368 -7.20 -16.42 -25.18
CA THR A 368 -7.68 -17.03 -23.94
C THR A 368 -6.66 -16.96 -22.80
N ARG A 369 -5.35 -16.96 -23.12
CA ARG A 369 -4.30 -16.92 -22.10
C ARG A 369 -4.23 -15.53 -21.47
N GLN A 370 -4.32 -14.46 -22.26
CA GLN A 370 -4.42 -13.09 -21.74
C GLN A 370 -5.65 -12.92 -20.86
N ALA A 371 -6.84 -13.25 -21.35
CA ALA A 371 -8.05 -13.12 -20.56
C ALA A 371 -8.01 -13.91 -19.25
N THR A 372 -7.33 -15.07 -19.23
CA THR A 372 -7.10 -15.84 -18.00
C THR A 372 -6.21 -15.06 -17.04
N ARG A 373 -5.11 -14.45 -17.50
CA ARG A 373 -4.23 -13.59 -16.68
C ARG A 373 -5.03 -12.43 -16.07
N ASP A 374 -5.84 -11.76 -16.88
CA ASP A 374 -6.64 -10.61 -16.46
C ASP A 374 -7.59 -10.97 -15.32
N ILE A 375 -8.23 -12.15 -15.36
CA ILE A 375 -9.11 -12.61 -14.27
C ILE A 375 -8.32 -12.88 -12.98
N TYR A 376 -7.12 -13.46 -13.05
CA TYR A 376 -6.30 -13.66 -11.85
C TYR A 376 -5.74 -12.35 -11.29
N VAL A 377 -5.35 -11.40 -12.15
CA VAL A 377 -4.95 -10.05 -11.73
C VAL A 377 -6.13 -9.35 -11.06
N TYR A 378 -7.32 -9.40 -11.66
CA TYR A 378 -8.57 -8.88 -11.08
C TYR A 378 -8.87 -9.47 -9.70
N MET A 379 -8.79 -10.80 -9.55
CA MET A 379 -9.00 -11.45 -8.25
C MET A 379 -7.96 -11.01 -7.21
N SER A 380 -6.71 -10.78 -7.63
CA SER A 380 -5.66 -10.30 -6.74
C SER A 380 -5.91 -8.86 -6.30
N ASP A 381 -6.36 -8.00 -7.22
CA ASP A 381 -6.63 -6.58 -6.96
C ASP A 381 -7.86 -6.38 -6.08
N ASN A 382 -8.80 -7.34 -6.10
CA ASN A 382 -10.01 -7.33 -5.29
C ASN A 382 -9.95 -8.22 -4.04
N TRP A 383 -8.77 -8.70 -3.66
CA TRP A 383 -8.58 -9.45 -2.41
C TRP A 383 -7.89 -8.55 -1.36
N PHE A 384 -8.70 -8.02 -0.43
CA PHE A 384 -8.28 -7.03 0.57
C PHE A 384 -8.08 -7.61 1.98
N VAL A 385 -8.34 -8.90 2.17
CA VAL A 385 -8.32 -9.56 3.49
C VAL A 385 -6.98 -10.23 3.76
N ASP A 386 -6.45 -10.07 4.97
CA ASP A 386 -5.18 -10.68 5.43
C ASP A 386 -5.32 -11.35 6.82
N GLU A 387 -4.20 -11.70 7.48
CA GLU A 387 -4.17 -12.31 8.84
C GLU A 387 -4.80 -11.44 9.92
N GLU A 388 -4.46 -10.15 9.97
CA GLU A 388 -4.88 -9.25 11.04
C GLU A 388 -5.88 -8.17 10.56
N GLU A 389 -6.18 -8.14 9.25
CA GLU A 389 -6.93 -7.05 8.62
C GLU A 389 -8.12 -7.58 7.82
N GLU A 390 -9.33 -7.18 8.24
CA GLU A 390 -10.59 -7.40 7.50
C GLU A 390 -11.01 -6.15 6.73
N PHE A 391 -10.04 -5.49 6.10
CA PHE A 391 -10.31 -4.33 5.26
C PHE A 391 -11.05 -4.78 3.99
N MET A 392 -12.16 -4.12 3.67
CA MET A 392 -12.96 -4.36 2.46
C MET A 392 -13.34 -5.85 2.26
N GLY A 393 -13.79 -6.48 3.36
CA GLY A 393 -14.10 -7.90 3.42
C GLY A 393 -15.30 -8.30 2.56
N LEU A 394 -16.38 -7.50 2.59
CA LEU A 394 -17.59 -7.74 1.79
C LEU A 394 -17.30 -7.60 0.29
N MET A 395 -16.51 -6.58 -0.09
CA MET A 395 -16.07 -6.38 -1.46
C MET A 395 -15.28 -7.59 -1.96
N SER A 396 -14.32 -8.07 -1.15
CA SER A 396 -13.55 -9.27 -1.49
C SER A 396 -14.46 -10.48 -1.68
N ASN A 397 -15.46 -10.68 -0.81
CA ASN A 397 -16.41 -11.78 -0.92
C ASN A 397 -17.23 -11.70 -2.21
N VAL A 398 -17.82 -10.54 -2.50
CA VAL A 398 -18.70 -10.38 -3.66
C VAL A 398 -17.92 -10.47 -4.97
N LEU A 399 -16.86 -9.68 -5.12
CA LEU A 399 -16.13 -9.57 -6.39
C LEU A 399 -15.32 -10.85 -6.71
N VAL A 400 -14.55 -11.35 -5.74
CA VAL A 400 -13.76 -12.58 -5.93
C VAL A 400 -14.67 -13.81 -5.95
N GLY A 401 -15.74 -13.84 -5.14
CA GLY A 401 -16.72 -14.93 -5.15
C GLY A 401 -17.43 -15.10 -6.49
N LEU A 402 -17.78 -14.00 -7.16
CA LEU A 402 -18.34 -14.03 -8.53
C LEU A 402 -17.28 -14.42 -9.56
N ALA A 403 -16.04 -13.94 -9.44
CA ALA A 403 -14.96 -14.25 -10.38
C ALA A 403 -14.54 -15.73 -10.34
N ILE A 404 -14.29 -16.27 -9.14
CA ILE A 404 -13.77 -17.63 -8.92
C ILE A 404 -14.76 -18.71 -9.38
N TYR A 405 -16.05 -18.38 -9.46
CA TYR A 405 -17.11 -19.26 -9.96
C TYR A 405 -16.90 -19.71 -11.42
N PHE A 406 -16.13 -18.95 -12.20
CA PHE A 406 -15.79 -19.28 -13.59
C PHE A 406 -14.45 -19.99 -13.74
N VAL A 407 -13.66 -20.14 -12.67
CA VAL A 407 -12.40 -20.86 -12.69
C VAL A 407 -12.66 -22.35 -12.50
N LYS A 408 -12.11 -23.20 -13.36
CA LYS A 408 -12.24 -24.66 -13.34
C LYS A 408 -11.22 -25.28 -12.37
N PRO A 409 -11.41 -26.55 -11.95
CA PRO A 409 -10.46 -27.27 -11.08
C PRO A 409 -9.01 -27.28 -11.57
N ASP A 410 -8.78 -27.25 -12.88
CA ASP A 410 -7.42 -27.19 -13.46
C ASP A 410 -6.81 -25.77 -13.47
N GLY A 411 -7.54 -24.76 -12.99
CA GLY A 411 -7.14 -23.35 -12.99
C GLY A 411 -7.43 -22.61 -14.31
N SER A 412 -7.98 -23.27 -15.32
CA SER A 412 -8.43 -22.59 -16.54
C SER A 412 -9.77 -21.88 -16.31
N VAL A 413 -10.10 -20.87 -17.12
CA VAL A 413 -11.39 -20.15 -17.00
C VAL A 413 -12.41 -20.67 -18.02
N ASP A 414 -13.66 -20.85 -17.58
CA ASP A 414 -14.81 -21.18 -18.43
C ASP A 414 -15.42 -19.93 -19.08
N PHE A 415 -14.75 -19.41 -20.12
CA PHE A 415 -15.26 -18.26 -20.88
C PHE A 415 -16.56 -18.54 -21.63
N ALA A 416 -16.85 -19.80 -21.96
CA ALA A 416 -18.12 -20.16 -22.59
C ALA A 416 -19.29 -19.98 -21.63
N ARG A 417 -19.08 -20.31 -20.35
CA ARG A 417 -20.06 -20.05 -19.29
C ARG A 417 -20.12 -18.57 -18.93
N LEU A 418 -18.98 -17.88 -18.85
CA LEU A 418 -18.95 -16.43 -18.62
C LEU A 418 -19.79 -15.68 -19.66
N GLY A 419 -19.60 -15.97 -20.95
CA GLY A 419 -20.38 -15.35 -22.02
C GLY A 419 -21.90 -15.58 -21.94
N LYS A 420 -22.34 -16.70 -21.34
CA LYS A 420 -23.77 -17.02 -21.15
C LYS A 420 -24.38 -16.36 -19.92
N GLU A 421 -23.59 -16.18 -18.86
CA GLU A 421 -24.10 -15.79 -17.53
C GLU A 421 -23.82 -14.32 -17.17
N LYS A 422 -22.85 -13.64 -17.81
CA LYS A 422 -22.42 -12.28 -17.41
C LYS A 422 -23.56 -11.25 -17.35
N ASP A 423 -24.45 -11.22 -18.35
CA ASP A 423 -25.55 -10.25 -18.40
C ASP A 423 -26.65 -10.59 -17.38
N GLN A 424 -26.79 -11.87 -17.03
CA GLN A 424 -27.71 -12.31 -15.97
C GLN A 424 -27.19 -11.90 -14.60
N ILE A 425 -25.88 -11.98 -14.37
CA ILE A 425 -25.23 -11.49 -13.16
C ILE A 425 -25.44 -9.96 -13.04
N TYR A 426 -25.20 -9.21 -14.11
CA TYR A 426 -25.46 -7.77 -14.14
C TYR A 426 -26.92 -7.44 -13.77
N GLY A 427 -27.89 -8.07 -14.44
CA GLY A 427 -29.31 -7.86 -14.16
C GLY A 427 -29.72 -8.22 -12.73
N PHE A 428 -29.11 -9.26 -12.15
CA PHE A 428 -29.27 -9.62 -10.74
C PHE A 428 -28.75 -8.49 -9.82
N LEU A 429 -27.52 -8.02 -10.04
CA LEU A 429 -26.90 -6.95 -9.25
C LEU A 429 -27.70 -5.65 -9.35
N GLN A 430 -28.17 -5.28 -10.55
CA GLN A 430 -28.93 -4.06 -10.80
C GLN A 430 -30.26 -4.07 -10.04
N LYS A 431 -30.95 -5.21 -10.05
CA LYS A 431 -32.19 -5.40 -9.30
C LYS A 431 -31.95 -5.27 -7.79
N ARG A 432 -30.86 -5.85 -7.28
CA ARG A 432 -30.49 -5.72 -5.85
C ARG A 432 -30.18 -4.28 -5.49
N TYR A 433 -29.42 -3.58 -6.32
CA TYR A 433 -29.06 -2.20 -6.09
C TYR A 433 -30.28 -1.29 -6.08
N THR A 434 -31.19 -1.45 -7.04
CA THR A 434 -32.46 -0.69 -7.09
C THR A 434 -33.30 -0.92 -5.84
N ALA A 435 -33.45 -2.18 -5.41
CA ALA A 435 -34.21 -2.52 -4.20
C ALA A 435 -33.56 -1.94 -2.93
N LEU A 436 -32.22 -1.93 -2.84
CA LEU A 436 -31.50 -1.28 -1.76
C LEU A 436 -31.82 0.22 -1.71
N MET A 437 -31.73 0.90 -2.85
CA MET A 437 -32.02 2.35 -2.97
C MET A 437 -33.43 2.68 -2.51
N GLU A 438 -34.42 1.90 -2.95
CA GLU A 438 -35.81 2.07 -2.53
C GLU A 438 -35.97 1.92 -1.01
N LYS A 439 -35.35 0.90 -0.41
CA LYS A 439 -35.43 0.66 1.05
C LYS A 439 -34.80 1.79 1.85
N VAL A 440 -33.60 2.24 1.48
CA VAL A 440 -32.92 3.32 2.23
C VAL A 440 -33.63 4.66 2.08
N LEU A 441 -34.16 4.97 0.89
CA LEU A 441 -34.99 6.17 0.68
C LEU A 441 -36.30 6.09 1.45
N GLN A 442 -36.94 4.91 1.55
CA GLN A 442 -38.11 4.71 2.39
C GLN A 442 -37.83 4.99 3.86
N VAL A 443 -36.69 4.52 4.41
CA VAL A 443 -36.31 4.85 5.79
C VAL A 443 -36.21 6.36 5.98
N ILE A 444 -35.54 7.06 5.06
CA ILE A 444 -35.42 8.53 5.10
C ILE A 444 -36.80 9.20 5.08
N HIS A 445 -37.67 8.82 4.14
CA HIS A 445 -38.97 9.45 3.97
C HIS A 445 -39.95 9.22 5.15
N HIS A 446 -39.82 8.10 5.85
CA HIS A 446 -40.70 7.75 6.99
C HIS A 446 -40.09 8.08 8.36
N SER A 447 -38.87 8.61 8.40
CA SER A 447 -38.21 9.01 9.64
C SER A 447 -38.86 10.25 10.26
N LEU A 448 -38.85 10.29 11.59
CA LEU A 448 -39.23 11.46 12.38
C LEU A 448 -37.96 12.15 12.89
N TYR A 449 -37.85 13.45 12.64
CA TYR A 449 -36.68 14.26 12.95
C TYR A 449 -36.98 15.15 14.18
N GLU A 450 -36.25 14.94 15.26
CA GLU A 450 -36.36 15.67 16.51
C GLU A 450 -35.35 16.83 16.54
N ILE A 451 -35.85 18.05 16.30
CA ILE A 451 -35.05 19.28 16.25
C ILE A 451 -35.41 20.12 17.48
N GLY A 452 -34.66 19.95 18.56
CA GLY A 452 -34.98 20.54 19.86
C GLY A 452 -36.27 19.94 20.44
N ILE A 453 -37.28 20.78 20.67
CA ILE A 453 -38.60 20.31 21.15
C ILE A 453 -39.58 19.97 20.01
N HIS A 454 -39.20 20.22 18.76
CA HIS A 454 -40.07 20.02 17.61
C HIS A 454 -39.83 18.66 16.96
N LYS A 455 -40.91 18.01 16.54
CA LYS A 455 -40.88 16.83 15.66
C LYS A 455 -41.24 17.26 14.25
N ALA A 456 -40.38 16.95 13.31
CA ALA A 456 -40.55 17.21 11.88
C ALA A 456 -40.63 15.88 11.12
N ASP A 457 -41.48 15.80 10.12
CA ASP A 457 -41.45 14.74 9.13
C ASP A 457 -40.48 15.08 7.99
N TYR A 458 -40.27 14.14 7.07
CA TYR A 458 -39.39 14.36 5.90
C TYR A 458 -39.80 15.59 5.08
N LYS A 459 -41.11 15.81 4.85
CA LYS A 459 -41.59 16.97 4.06
C LYS A 459 -41.24 18.30 4.73
N THR A 460 -41.25 18.35 6.05
CA THR A 460 -40.85 19.52 6.82
C THR A 460 -39.34 19.74 6.73
N LEU A 461 -38.55 18.67 6.90
CA LEU A 461 -37.09 18.73 6.75
C LEU A 461 -36.67 19.17 5.34
N GLU A 462 -37.27 18.58 4.31
CA GLU A 462 -37.02 18.88 2.89
C GLU A 462 -37.23 20.36 2.60
N LYS A 463 -38.31 20.97 3.11
CA LYS A 463 -38.56 22.41 2.98
C LYS A 463 -37.47 23.25 3.65
N GLU A 464 -36.97 22.85 4.81
CA GLU A 464 -35.89 23.58 5.48
C GLU A 464 -34.56 23.45 4.74
N VAL A 465 -34.20 22.26 4.27
CA VAL A 465 -33.03 22.03 3.42
C VAL A 465 -33.15 22.85 2.14
N PHE A 466 -34.33 22.87 1.51
CA PHE A 466 -34.60 23.65 0.31
C PHE A 466 -34.37 25.15 0.53
N LYS A 467 -34.83 25.71 1.66
CA LYS A 467 -34.59 27.12 2.01
C LYS A 467 -33.11 27.45 2.11
N MET A 468 -32.24 26.51 2.49
CA MET A 468 -30.79 26.71 2.51
C MET A 468 -30.24 26.94 1.10
N TYR A 469 -30.73 26.18 0.12
CA TYR A 469 -30.32 26.34 -1.28
C TYR A 469 -30.89 27.59 -1.94
N GLN A 470 -32.12 27.98 -1.60
CA GLN A 470 -32.74 29.22 -2.11
C GLN A 470 -31.96 30.49 -1.75
N LYS A 471 -31.22 30.47 -0.64
CA LYS A 471 -30.37 31.59 -0.19
C LYS A 471 -28.96 31.57 -0.78
N SER A 472 -28.63 30.56 -1.58
CA SER A 472 -27.29 30.36 -2.16
C SER A 472 -27.23 30.82 -3.62
N ARG A 473 -26.02 31.05 -4.14
CA ARG A 473 -25.79 31.26 -5.59
C ARG A 473 -26.19 30.05 -6.45
N SER A 474 -26.50 28.92 -5.82
CA SER A 474 -26.88 27.66 -6.44
C SER A 474 -28.38 27.39 -6.31
N ALA A 475 -29.21 28.43 -6.19
CA ALA A 475 -30.66 28.31 -6.12
C ALA A 475 -31.19 27.55 -7.34
N ARG A 476 -31.95 26.48 -7.08
CA ARG A 476 -32.55 25.58 -8.07
C ARG A 476 -33.98 25.25 -7.64
N PRO A 477 -34.88 24.88 -8.55
CA PRO A 477 -36.14 24.22 -8.21
C PRO A 477 -35.91 22.96 -7.36
N LEU A 478 -36.91 22.58 -6.55
CA LEU A 478 -36.79 21.41 -5.66
C LEU A 478 -36.58 20.11 -6.45
N GLU A 479 -37.24 20.00 -7.60
CA GLU A 479 -37.15 18.86 -8.51
C GLU A 479 -35.72 18.66 -9.03
N GLU A 480 -35.00 19.75 -9.29
CA GLU A 480 -33.59 19.69 -9.70
C GLU A 480 -32.65 19.37 -8.54
N LEU A 481 -33.02 19.70 -7.30
CA LEU A 481 -32.20 19.37 -6.13
C LEU A 481 -32.20 17.88 -5.82
N TYR A 482 -33.27 17.14 -6.15
CA TYR A 482 -33.26 15.68 -6.04
C TYR A 482 -32.22 15.02 -6.96
N LEU A 483 -31.76 15.73 -7.99
CA LEU A 483 -30.72 15.28 -8.91
C LEU A 483 -29.32 15.76 -8.48
N PHE A 484 -29.22 16.46 -7.35
CA PHE A 484 -28.00 17.11 -6.90
C PHE A 484 -27.43 16.41 -5.66
N PRO A 485 -26.28 15.71 -5.75
CA PRO A 485 -25.73 14.93 -4.63
C PRO A 485 -25.61 15.68 -3.29
N PRO A 486 -25.21 16.97 -3.25
CA PRO A 486 -25.17 17.74 -2.00
C PRO A 486 -26.50 17.81 -1.25
N PHE A 487 -27.64 17.78 -1.95
CA PHE A 487 -28.95 17.75 -1.31
C PHE A 487 -29.10 16.50 -0.44
N TRP A 488 -28.83 15.33 -1.01
CA TRP A 488 -28.92 14.05 -0.30
C TRP A 488 -27.90 13.93 0.83
N ILE A 489 -26.68 14.44 0.64
CA ILE A 489 -25.66 14.51 1.70
C ILE A 489 -26.17 15.28 2.92
N ASN A 490 -26.83 16.43 2.70
CA ASN A 490 -27.40 17.22 3.78
C ASN A 490 -28.59 16.50 4.44
N ILE A 491 -29.46 15.87 3.65
CA ILE A 491 -30.58 15.06 4.17
C ILE A 491 -30.06 13.93 5.07
N LEU A 492 -29.01 13.21 4.64
CA LEU A 492 -28.45 12.11 5.43
C LEU A 492 -27.72 12.61 6.68
N ALA A 493 -27.05 13.76 6.60
CA ALA A 493 -26.48 14.41 7.77
C ALA A 493 -27.57 14.73 8.81
N TYR A 494 -28.72 15.24 8.37
CA TYR A 494 -29.86 15.49 9.25
C TYR A 494 -30.55 14.22 9.76
N LEU A 495 -30.59 13.13 8.97
CA LEU A 495 -31.02 11.82 9.47
C LEU A 495 -30.14 11.39 10.65
N LYS A 496 -28.83 11.46 10.49
CA LYS A 496 -27.87 11.08 11.54
C LYS A 496 -27.97 11.98 12.77
N MET A 497 -28.16 13.28 12.60
CA MET A 497 -28.17 14.25 13.70
C MET A 497 -29.50 14.30 14.45
N PHE A 498 -30.63 14.21 13.75
CA PHE A 498 -31.94 14.51 14.29
C PHE A 498 -32.91 13.32 14.29
N SER A 499 -32.53 12.17 13.72
CA SER A 499 -33.38 10.98 13.75
C SER A 499 -32.57 9.73 14.12
N PRO A 500 -32.17 9.55 15.40
CA PRO A 500 -31.35 8.43 15.84
C PRO A 500 -31.93 7.05 15.49
N ASP A 501 -33.26 6.88 15.61
CA ASP A 501 -33.93 5.63 15.25
C ASP A 501 -33.96 5.41 13.74
N GLY A 502 -34.24 6.46 12.95
CA GLY A 502 -34.16 6.39 11.49
C GLY A 502 -32.75 6.11 10.98
N TRP A 503 -31.72 6.69 11.62
CA TRP A 503 -30.32 6.38 11.31
C TRP A 503 -29.98 4.92 11.65
N ARG A 504 -30.44 4.40 12.80
CA ARG A 504 -30.28 2.99 13.15
C ARG A 504 -30.97 2.08 12.12
N GLN A 505 -32.20 2.40 11.71
CA GLN A 505 -32.91 1.64 10.67
C GLN A 505 -32.18 1.68 9.33
N TYR A 506 -31.62 2.83 8.94
CA TYR A 506 -30.81 2.98 7.74
C TYR A 506 -29.58 2.07 7.78
N GLN A 507 -28.86 2.05 8.90
CA GLN A 507 -27.72 1.16 9.10
C GLN A 507 -28.12 -0.32 9.08
N ASN A 508 -29.24 -0.69 9.71
CA ASN A 508 -29.77 -2.05 9.70
C ASN A 508 -30.11 -2.50 8.27
N VAL A 509 -30.76 -1.65 7.47
CA VAL A 509 -31.04 -1.96 6.05
C VAL A 509 -29.75 -2.27 5.29
N LEU A 510 -28.69 -1.47 5.48
CA LEU A 510 -27.41 -1.73 4.82
C LEU A 510 -26.78 -3.06 5.25
N GLN A 511 -26.83 -3.37 6.55
CA GLN A 511 -26.28 -4.62 7.09
C GLN A 511 -27.07 -5.85 6.65
N ASP A 512 -28.41 -5.78 6.73
CA ASP A 512 -29.30 -6.86 6.31
C ASP A 512 -29.16 -7.14 4.81
N GLU A 513 -29.07 -6.07 4.00
CA GLU A 513 -28.87 -6.19 2.56
C GLU A 513 -27.50 -6.77 2.19
N ALA A 514 -26.45 -6.48 2.97
CA ALA A 514 -25.14 -7.12 2.80
C ALA A 514 -25.24 -8.64 2.98
N LEU A 515 -25.84 -9.09 4.09
CA LEU A 515 -26.02 -10.51 4.40
C LEU A 515 -26.89 -11.23 3.34
N VAL A 516 -27.99 -10.58 2.92
CA VAL A 516 -28.87 -11.12 1.87
C VAL A 516 -28.13 -11.22 0.54
N LEU A 517 -27.33 -10.21 0.17
CA LEU A 517 -26.54 -10.23 -1.05
C LEU A 517 -25.58 -11.43 -1.06
N GLU A 518 -24.82 -11.64 0.02
CA GLU A 518 -23.89 -12.77 0.12
C GLU A 518 -24.61 -14.12 0.03
N GLN A 519 -25.72 -14.29 0.75
CA GLN A 519 -26.50 -15.54 0.68
C GLN A 519 -27.06 -15.79 -0.73
N MET A 520 -27.55 -14.76 -1.41
CA MET A 520 -28.09 -14.89 -2.77
C MET A 520 -27.00 -15.20 -3.79
N ILE A 521 -25.84 -14.56 -3.71
CA ILE A 521 -24.70 -14.87 -4.57
C ILE A 521 -24.24 -16.30 -4.31
N LEU A 522 -24.07 -16.71 -3.05
CA LEU A 522 -23.69 -18.08 -2.68
C LEU A 522 -24.67 -19.11 -3.27
N LYS A 523 -25.98 -18.85 -3.15
CA LYS A 523 -27.02 -19.70 -3.74
C LYS A 523 -26.87 -19.85 -5.25
N VAL A 524 -26.60 -18.75 -5.95
CA VAL A 524 -26.42 -18.75 -7.41
C VAL A 524 -25.17 -19.53 -7.81
N ILE A 525 -24.02 -19.24 -7.20
CA ILE A 525 -22.73 -19.85 -7.58
C ILE A 525 -22.60 -21.31 -7.14
N THR A 526 -23.34 -21.73 -6.11
CA THR A 526 -23.36 -23.14 -5.64
C THR A 526 -24.52 -23.95 -6.21
N LYS A 527 -25.45 -23.31 -6.94
CA LYS A 527 -26.69 -23.91 -7.45
C LYS A 527 -27.56 -24.54 -6.35
N GLY A 528 -27.65 -23.88 -5.19
CA GLY A 528 -28.46 -24.32 -4.06
C GLY A 528 -27.78 -25.35 -3.14
N ALA A 529 -26.45 -25.34 -3.07
CA ALA A 529 -25.65 -26.19 -2.18
C ALA A 529 -24.92 -25.35 -1.10
N GLU A 530 -25.58 -24.31 -0.60
CA GLU A 530 -25.03 -23.32 0.34
C GLU A 530 -24.59 -23.96 1.66
N GLU A 531 -25.32 -25.00 2.12
CA GLU A 531 -25.03 -25.73 3.35
C GLU A 531 -23.65 -26.40 3.33
N LYS A 532 -23.17 -26.85 2.15
CA LYS A 532 -21.81 -27.41 1.98
C LYS A 532 -20.73 -26.40 2.41
N TYR A 533 -21.02 -25.12 2.28
CA TYR A 533 -20.09 -24.02 2.54
C TYR A 533 -20.50 -23.22 3.78
N GLN A 534 -21.24 -23.83 4.70
CA GLN A 534 -21.67 -23.21 5.97
C GLN A 534 -22.43 -21.89 5.76
N ASN A 535 -23.14 -21.74 4.64
CA ASN A 535 -23.83 -20.50 4.25
C ASN A 535 -22.90 -19.26 4.18
N SER A 536 -21.61 -19.45 3.89
CA SER A 536 -20.61 -18.39 3.81
C SER A 536 -19.93 -18.36 2.43
N ILE A 537 -19.98 -17.19 1.77
CA ILE A 537 -19.20 -16.95 0.56
C ILE A 537 -17.71 -17.09 0.82
N ARG A 538 -17.21 -16.61 1.97
CA ARG A 538 -15.79 -16.74 2.32
C ARG A 538 -15.37 -18.20 2.36
N THR A 539 -16.15 -19.06 3.01
CA THR A 539 -15.90 -20.51 3.05
C THR A 539 -15.95 -21.11 1.66
N TYR A 540 -16.89 -20.70 0.79
CA TYR A 540 -16.90 -21.10 -0.61
C TYR A 540 -15.62 -20.71 -1.35
N ILE A 541 -15.16 -19.47 -1.20
CA ILE A 541 -13.92 -18.99 -1.85
C ILE A 541 -12.72 -19.81 -1.37
N VAL A 542 -12.60 -20.04 -0.05
CA VAL A 542 -11.52 -20.84 0.54
C VAL A 542 -11.51 -22.25 -0.05
N GLU A 543 -12.65 -22.94 -0.05
CA GLU A 543 -12.74 -24.30 -0.58
C GLU A 543 -12.47 -24.35 -2.08
N ARG A 544 -13.00 -23.40 -2.85
CA ARG A 544 -12.69 -23.29 -4.29
C ARG A 544 -11.21 -23.02 -4.53
N ALA A 545 -10.58 -22.15 -3.75
CA ALA A 545 -9.17 -21.84 -3.86
C ALA A 545 -8.28 -23.06 -3.52
N LYS A 546 -8.71 -23.95 -2.61
CA LYS A 546 -8.07 -25.27 -2.42
C LYS A 546 -8.26 -26.15 -3.65
N GLU A 547 -9.50 -26.28 -4.13
CA GLU A 547 -9.86 -27.15 -5.28
C GLU A 547 -9.11 -26.79 -6.57
N ILE A 548 -8.81 -25.50 -6.81
CA ILE A 548 -8.06 -25.02 -7.98
C ILE A 548 -6.54 -24.88 -7.74
N GLY A 549 -6.07 -25.28 -6.56
CA GLY A 549 -4.67 -25.25 -6.17
C GLY A 549 -4.07 -23.85 -6.07
N ILE A 550 -4.86 -22.86 -5.66
CA ILE A 550 -4.37 -21.54 -5.22
C ILE A 550 -3.78 -21.66 -3.82
N ILE A 551 -4.45 -22.37 -2.93
CA ILE A 551 -4.01 -22.50 -1.54
C ILE A 551 -3.02 -23.66 -1.40
N LYS A 552 -1.82 -23.34 -0.92
CA LYS A 552 -0.86 -24.30 -0.37
C LYS A 552 -0.61 -23.95 1.09
N LEU A 553 -1.54 -24.32 1.97
CA LEU A 553 -1.32 -24.14 3.41
C LEU A 553 -0.16 -25.03 3.85
N LEU A 554 0.80 -24.44 4.56
CA LEU A 554 1.72 -25.24 5.34
C LEU A 554 0.90 -25.91 6.47
N PRO A 555 1.20 -27.18 6.80
CA PRO A 555 0.55 -27.81 7.94
C PRO A 555 0.75 -26.95 9.18
N ALA A 556 -0.26 -26.90 10.05
CA ALA A 556 -0.12 -26.26 11.34
C ALA A 556 1.06 -26.88 12.08
N VAL A 557 1.90 -26.03 12.65
CA VAL A 557 3.06 -26.44 13.42
C VAL A 557 2.56 -27.22 14.65
N ASP A 558 2.90 -28.50 14.77
CA ASP A 558 2.51 -29.34 15.91
C ASP A 558 3.44 -29.07 17.09
N SER A 559 3.18 -27.94 17.76
CA SER A 559 3.94 -27.49 18.92
C SER A 559 3.95 -28.54 20.02
N GLN A 560 2.83 -29.23 20.25
CA GLN A 560 2.71 -30.27 21.24
C GLN A 560 3.66 -31.43 20.97
N LYS A 561 3.69 -31.95 19.75
CA LYS A 561 4.61 -33.05 19.39
C LYS A 561 6.07 -32.63 19.55
N ALA A 562 6.41 -31.41 19.14
CA ALA A 562 7.78 -30.90 19.26
C ALA A 562 8.19 -30.71 20.73
N VAL A 563 7.35 -30.09 21.55
CA VAL A 563 7.58 -29.94 22.99
C VAL A 563 7.69 -31.31 23.66
N ASN A 564 6.81 -32.26 23.33
CA ASN A 564 6.87 -33.62 23.86
C ASN A 564 8.19 -34.30 23.52
N ALA A 565 8.64 -34.20 22.25
CA ALA A 565 9.90 -34.78 21.81
C ALA A 565 11.11 -34.13 22.50
N ALA A 566 11.12 -32.80 22.62
CA ALA A 566 12.20 -32.06 23.30
C ALA A 566 12.24 -32.38 24.80
N CYS A 567 11.11 -32.34 25.50
CA CYS A 567 10.99 -32.68 26.92
C CYS A 567 11.36 -34.14 27.19
N ALA A 568 10.94 -35.07 26.32
CA ALA A 568 11.30 -36.48 26.43
C ALA A 568 12.82 -36.71 26.23
N ALA A 569 13.42 -36.05 25.23
CA ALA A 569 14.88 -36.08 25.02
C ALA A 569 15.64 -35.54 26.24
N MET A 570 15.05 -34.57 26.94
CA MET A 570 15.56 -33.98 28.17
C MET A 570 15.19 -34.74 29.45
N LYS A 571 14.40 -35.82 29.35
CA LYS A 571 13.87 -36.60 30.48
C LYS A 571 13.11 -35.74 31.51
N MET A 572 12.38 -34.74 31.04
CA MET A 572 11.57 -33.88 31.90
C MET A 572 10.31 -34.62 32.37
N PRO A 573 9.86 -34.43 33.63
CA PRO A 573 8.57 -34.96 34.09
C PRO A 573 7.40 -34.32 33.35
N GLU A 574 6.28 -35.05 33.27
CA GLU A 574 5.04 -34.60 32.61
C GLU A 574 4.52 -33.25 33.13
N ALA A 575 4.53 -33.03 34.45
CA ALA A 575 4.13 -31.76 35.05
C ALA A 575 5.03 -30.57 34.67
N VAL A 576 6.27 -30.82 34.22
CA VAL A 576 7.18 -29.78 33.70
C VAL A 576 6.91 -29.56 32.21
N GLN A 577 6.66 -30.62 31.46
CA GLN A 577 6.27 -30.57 30.06
C GLN A 577 4.99 -29.75 29.85
N GLU A 578 3.98 -29.89 30.70
CA GLU A 578 2.76 -29.06 30.66
C GLU A 578 3.08 -27.56 30.81
N LYS A 579 4.04 -27.20 31.68
CA LYS A 579 4.47 -25.80 31.86
C LYS A 579 5.24 -25.27 30.65
N VAL A 580 6.09 -26.09 30.04
CA VAL A 580 6.79 -25.75 28.80
C VAL A 580 5.79 -25.52 27.67
N GLN A 581 4.81 -26.43 27.54
CA GLN A 581 3.74 -26.31 26.54
C GLN A 581 2.93 -25.03 26.75
N ALA A 582 2.47 -24.76 27.97
CA ALA A 582 1.72 -23.55 28.29
C ALA A 582 2.50 -22.28 27.92
N ARG A 583 3.82 -22.26 28.14
CA ARG A 583 4.67 -21.13 27.73
C ARG A 583 4.78 -21.01 26.21
N VAL A 584 4.94 -22.13 25.49
CA VAL A 584 4.95 -22.15 24.03
C VAL A 584 3.63 -21.64 23.48
N ASP A 585 2.50 -22.10 24.03
CA ASP A 585 1.16 -21.67 23.62
C ASP A 585 0.91 -20.18 23.90
N GLU A 586 1.39 -19.65 25.03
CA GLU A 586 1.35 -18.21 25.31
C GLU A 586 2.09 -17.40 24.23
N ILE A 587 3.27 -17.88 23.80
CA ILE A 587 4.09 -17.17 22.81
C ILE A 587 3.47 -17.29 21.41
N LEU A 588 2.99 -18.48 21.04
CA LEU A 588 2.24 -18.69 19.80
C LEU A 588 0.93 -17.87 19.79
N GLY A 589 0.36 -17.60 20.96
CA GLY A 589 -0.76 -16.68 21.16
C GLY A 589 -0.41 -15.19 21.10
N GLY A 590 0.84 -14.83 20.79
CA GLY A 590 1.30 -13.45 20.56
C GLY A 590 2.07 -12.81 21.72
N LYS A 591 2.38 -13.55 22.79
CA LYS A 591 3.19 -13.02 23.91
C LYS A 591 4.68 -13.13 23.60
N ASN A 592 5.39 -12.01 23.59
CA ASN A 592 6.84 -12.02 23.39
C ASN A 592 7.59 -12.49 24.65
N TYR A 593 8.67 -13.25 24.45
CA TYR A 593 9.66 -13.54 25.49
C TYR A 593 10.95 -12.78 25.18
N GLU A 594 11.26 -11.78 25.99
CA GLU A 594 12.47 -10.97 25.86
C GLU A 594 13.69 -11.70 26.41
N ILE A 595 14.79 -11.66 25.65
CA ILE A 595 16.03 -12.34 26.02
C ILE A 595 16.81 -11.47 27.01
N SER A 596 17.04 -12.01 28.20
CA SER A 596 18.02 -11.50 29.16
C SER A 596 19.00 -12.61 29.50
N ILE A 597 20.28 -12.40 29.20
CA ILE A 597 21.33 -13.38 29.50
C ILE A 597 21.47 -13.50 31.02
N SER A 598 21.39 -14.72 31.53
CA SER A 598 21.66 -14.99 32.95
C SER A 598 22.30 -16.36 33.12
N TYR A 599 23.41 -16.37 33.85
CA TYR A 599 24.08 -17.59 34.32
C TYR A 599 23.83 -17.84 35.82
N GLU A 600 23.13 -16.91 36.47
CA GLU A 600 22.80 -16.94 37.89
C GLU A 600 21.28 -17.08 38.02
N GLY A 601 20.81 -18.31 38.21
CA GLY A 601 19.38 -18.60 38.27
C GLY A 601 19.05 -20.08 38.34
N GLU A 602 17.78 -20.38 38.55
CA GLU A 602 17.26 -21.73 38.37
C GLU A 602 17.15 -22.06 36.87
N LYS A 603 17.41 -23.32 36.52
CA LYS A 603 17.27 -23.79 35.14
C LYS A 603 15.83 -23.68 34.70
N ASP A 604 15.58 -22.89 33.65
CA ASP A 604 14.27 -22.76 33.05
C ASP A 604 14.00 -23.96 32.11
N PRO A 605 12.96 -24.78 32.40
CA PRO A 605 12.59 -25.89 31.54
C PRO A 605 12.20 -25.49 30.12
N PHE A 606 11.62 -24.29 29.94
CA PHE A 606 11.27 -23.77 28.61
C PHE A 606 12.53 -23.52 27.79
N ILE A 607 13.53 -22.85 28.37
CA ILE A 607 14.81 -22.61 27.71
C ILE A 607 15.55 -23.92 27.43
N ALA A 608 15.51 -24.88 28.36
CA ALA A 608 16.10 -26.20 28.14
C ALA A 608 15.47 -26.94 26.95
N ALA A 609 14.14 -26.86 26.78
CA ALA A 609 13.45 -27.43 25.63
C ALA A 609 13.84 -26.70 24.32
N LEU A 610 13.88 -25.35 24.35
CA LEU A 610 14.32 -24.52 23.23
C LEU A 610 15.72 -24.89 22.73
N GLN A 611 16.67 -24.98 23.66
CA GLN A 611 18.06 -25.35 23.38
C GLN A 611 18.15 -26.77 22.80
N GLU A 612 17.36 -27.73 23.29
CA GLU A 612 17.31 -29.07 22.72
C GLU A 612 16.80 -29.04 21.26
N MET A 613 15.77 -28.25 20.97
CA MET A 613 15.26 -28.09 19.60
C MET A 613 16.33 -27.51 18.66
N MET A 614 17.02 -26.44 19.07
CA MET A 614 18.12 -25.83 18.29
C MET A 614 19.27 -26.80 18.09
N LEU A 615 19.66 -27.52 19.16
CA LEU A 615 20.77 -28.47 19.11
C LEU A 615 20.52 -29.62 18.13
N ARG A 616 19.28 -30.10 18.06
CA ARG A 616 18.91 -31.25 17.24
C ARG A 616 18.66 -30.88 15.79
N SER A 617 18.04 -29.73 15.56
CA SER A 617 17.82 -29.20 14.21
C SER A 617 19.10 -28.62 13.59
N GLY A 618 20.04 -28.17 14.42
CA GLY A 618 21.18 -27.36 13.97
C GLY A 618 20.79 -25.90 13.68
N TYR A 619 19.53 -25.52 13.90
CA TYR A 619 19.03 -24.19 13.56
C TYR A 619 19.60 -23.13 14.49
N GLY A 620 20.08 -22.02 13.91
CA GLY A 620 20.76 -20.94 14.63
C GLY A 620 22.17 -21.26 15.11
N GLU A 621 22.71 -22.45 14.81
CA GLU A 621 24.10 -22.84 15.12
C GLU A 621 24.51 -22.59 16.58
N ILE A 622 23.71 -23.01 17.56
CA ILE A 622 23.92 -22.78 19.00
C ILE A 622 25.28 -23.26 19.57
N LYS A 623 26.13 -23.93 18.77
CA LYS A 623 27.51 -24.31 19.13
C LYS A 623 28.60 -23.50 18.41
N SER A 624 28.25 -22.43 17.70
CA SER A 624 29.19 -21.54 17.02
C SER A 624 30.07 -20.80 18.03
N GLY A 625 31.35 -20.57 17.70
CA GLY A 625 32.20 -19.70 18.50
C GLY A 625 31.91 -18.21 18.24
N MET A 626 32.31 -17.36 19.19
CA MET A 626 32.25 -15.91 19.08
C MET A 626 33.48 -15.39 18.36
N LEU A 627 33.31 -14.79 17.19
CA LEU A 627 34.40 -14.18 16.44
C LEU A 627 34.88 -12.89 17.10
N LEU A 628 36.19 -12.72 17.20
CA LEU A 628 36.85 -11.53 17.74
C LEU A 628 37.97 -11.08 16.78
N GLY A 629 38.10 -9.76 16.63
CA GLY A 629 39.18 -9.14 15.87
C GLY A 629 39.12 -9.35 14.35
N GLU A 630 38.14 -8.76 13.67
CA GLU A 630 37.98 -8.84 12.20
C GLU A 630 39.03 -8.02 11.40
N TYR A 631 39.82 -7.15 12.04
CA TYR A 631 40.73 -6.20 11.37
C TYR A 631 42.21 -6.44 11.74
N TYR A 632 42.63 -7.70 11.75
CA TYR A 632 44.03 -8.01 11.99
C TYR A 632 44.89 -7.70 10.75
N ASN A 633 45.80 -6.73 10.85
CA ASN A 633 46.76 -6.43 9.79
C ASN A 633 48.06 -7.24 10.00
N PRO A 634 48.31 -8.31 9.21
CA PRO A 634 49.52 -9.12 9.36
C PRO A 634 50.80 -8.36 9.01
N ASP A 635 50.71 -7.30 8.20
CA ASP A 635 51.83 -6.50 7.72
C ASP A 635 52.21 -5.37 8.69
N ALA A 636 51.43 -5.16 9.75
CA ALA A 636 51.74 -4.16 10.75
C ALA A 636 53.01 -4.53 11.56
N PRO A 637 53.74 -3.54 12.12
CA PRO A 637 54.86 -3.81 13.02
C PRO A 637 54.47 -4.75 14.17
N ILE A 638 55.42 -5.57 14.65
CA ILE A 638 55.16 -6.59 15.66
C ILE A 638 54.52 -6.04 16.94
N GLU A 639 54.96 -4.86 17.40
CA GLU A 639 54.39 -4.19 18.57
C GLU A 639 52.95 -3.74 18.35
N THR A 640 52.63 -3.24 17.16
CA THR A 640 51.26 -2.86 16.79
C THR A 640 50.35 -4.09 16.76
N ARG A 641 50.82 -5.21 16.21
CA ARG A 641 50.08 -6.48 16.18
C ARG A 641 49.88 -7.03 17.59
N LYS A 642 50.91 -6.98 18.44
CA LYS A 642 50.85 -7.41 19.84
C LYS A 642 49.87 -6.55 20.65
N GLN A 643 49.85 -5.23 20.43
CA GLN A 643 48.90 -4.33 21.08
C GLN A 643 47.46 -4.59 20.63
N TYR A 644 47.24 -4.88 19.35
CA TYR A 644 45.92 -5.27 18.84
C TYR A 644 45.42 -6.57 19.48
N ILE A 645 46.23 -7.63 19.45
CA ILE A 645 45.91 -8.93 20.09
C ILE A 645 45.63 -8.73 21.58
N ARG A 646 46.42 -7.88 22.25
CA ARG A 646 46.21 -7.54 23.66
C ARG A 646 44.84 -6.91 23.87
N GLY A 647 44.44 -5.95 23.03
CA GLY A 647 43.13 -5.30 23.12
C GLY A 647 41.96 -6.28 22.99
N GLU A 648 42.02 -7.22 22.05
CA GLU A 648 40.99 -8.26 21.90
C GLU A 648 40.93 -9.20 23.10
N LEU A 649 42.08 -9.62 23.63
CA LEU A 649 42.15 -10.46 24.83
C LEU A 649 41.75 -9.72 26.12
N GLU A 650 42.05 -8.43 26.23
CA GLU A 650 41.58 -7.56 27.32
C GLU A 650 40.06 -7.38 27.24
N SER A 651 39.49 -7.21 26.05
CA SER A 651 38.03 -7.19 25.87
C SER A 651 37.39 -8.52 26.31
N LEU A 652 38.00 -9.64 25.93
CA LEU A 652 37.56 -10.97 26.36
C LEU A 652 37.65 -11.14 27.89
N ARG A 653 38.70 -10.62 28.53
CA ARG A 653 38.83 -10.54 29.99
C ARG A 653 37.70 -9.71 30.59
N ASP A 654 37.43 -8.52 30.06
CA ASP A 654 36.41 -7.62 30.61
C ASP A 654 35.00 -8.24 30.54
N GLN A 655 34.73 -9.01 29.49
CA GLN A 655 33.50 -9.80 29.38
C GLN A 655 33.43 -10.91 30.43
N LEU A 656 34.54 -11.58 30.73
CA LEU A 656 34.63 -12.56 31.83
C LEU A 656 34.49 -11.89 33.21
N GLU A 657 34.99 -10.66 33.39
CA GLU A 657 34.88 -9.89 34.64
C GLU A 657 33.48 -9.35 34.90
N SER A 658 32.79 -8.93 33.84
CA SER A 658 31.39 -8.52 33.92
C SER A 658 30.42 -9.70 34.09
N GLU A 659 30.97 -10.91 34.26
CA GLU A 659 30.24 -12.17 34.42
C GLU A 659 29.30 -12.47 33.23
N MET A 660 29.58 -11.85 32.08
CA MET A 660 28.88 -12.11 30.82
C MET A 660 29.03 -13.58 30.41
N TYR A 661 30.11 -14.25 30.83
CA TYR A 661 30.23 -15.70 30.92
C TYR A 661 31.28 -16.07 31.97
N GLN A 662 31.23 -17.30 32.49
CA GLN A 662 32.08 -17.72 33.62
C GLN A 662 33.47 -18.23 33.22
N GLU A 663 33.57 -18.83 32.04
CA GLU A 663 34.78 -19.45 31.47
C GLU A 663 34.61 -19.64 29.95
N ILE A 664 35.70 -20.01 29.28
CA ILE A 664 35.76 -20.33 27.84
C ILE A 664 36.21 -21.78 27.70
N ASP A 665 35.46 -22.60 26.96
CA ASP A 665 35.82 -24.00 26.67
C ASP A 665 37.01 -24.06 25.71
N ILE A 666 36.91 -23.33 24.60
CA ILE A 666 37.93 -23.31 23.55
C ILE A 666 38.15 -21.88 23.10
N LEU A 667 39.37 -21.38 23.21
CA LEU A 667 39.79 -20.18 22.48
C LEU A 667 40.58 -20.63 21.26
N ARG A 668 39.98 -20.53 20.08
CA ARG A 668 40.70 -20.76 18.84
C ARG A 668 41.40 -19.49 18.40
N VAL A 669 42.59 -19.67 17.85
CA VAL A 669 43.43 -18.60 17.32
C VAL A 669 43.70 -18.92 15.86
N ASN A 670 43.47 -17.94 14.98
CA ASN A 670 43.65 -18.10 13.56
C ASN A 670 45.13 -18.31 13.20
N ASP A 671 45.53 -19.55 12.87
CA ASP A 671 46.93 -19.87 12.58
C ASP A 671 47.41 -19.42 11.19
N LYS A 672 46.48 -18.89 10.37
CA LYS A 672 46.78 -18.19 9.11
C LYS A 672 47.78 -17.05 9.34
N TYR A 673 47.81 -16.49 10.55
CA TYR A 673 48.71 -15.42 10.96
C TYR A 673 49.78 -15.94 11.94
N PRO A 674 51.01 -15.41 11.90
CA PRO A 674 52.11 -15.82 12.78
C PRO A 674 51.97 -15.22 14.20
N VAL A 675 50.85 -15.47 14.87
CA VAL A 675 50.45 -14.84 16.14
C VAL A 675 50.67 -15.69 17.37
N ARG A 676 50.94 -16.99 17.21
CA ARG A 676 51.03 -17.97 18.31
C ARG A 676 51.88 -17.49 19.50
N PRO A 677 53.14 -17.06 19.31
CA PRO A 677 53.98 -16.64 20.44
C PRO A 677 53.43 -15.41 21.17
N MET A 678 52.82 -14.47 20.43
CA MET A 678 52.24 -13.25 21.00
C MET A 678 51.00 -13.57 21.84
N VAL A 679 50.13 -14.46 21.35
CA VAL A 679 48.91 -14.86 22.07
C VAL A 679 49.27 -15.65 23.32
N GLU A 680 50.17 -16.63 23.24
CA GLU A 680 50.63 -17.42 24.40
C GLU A 680 51.22 -16.53 25.50
N GLU A 681 52.06 -15.55 25.12
CA GLU A 681 52.59 -14.57 26.07
C GLU A 681 51.47 -13.72 26.70
N LEU A 682 50.56 -13.18 25.89
CA LEU A 682 49.52 -12.28 26.36
C LEU A 682 48.49 -12.97 27.28
N LEU A 683 48.11 -14.21 26.97
CA LEU A 683 47.19 -14.99 27.81
C LEU A 683 47.71 -15.20 29.24
N THR A 684 49.03 -15.21 29.42
CA THR A 684 49.66 -15.38 30.75
C THR A 684 50.00 -14.07 31.46
N THR A 685 49.90 -12.93 30.77
CA THR A 685 50.24 -11.60 31.30
C THR A 685 49.00 -10.72 31.54
N ILE A 686 47.92 -10.94 30.80
CA ILE A 686 46.63 -10.29 31.05
C ILE A 686 46.00 -10.93 32.29
N THR A 687 45.78 -10.11 33.33
CA THR A 687 45.21 -10.54 34.59
C THR A 687 43.86 -9.87 34.86
N PHE A 688 43.03 -10.59 35.58
CA PHE A 688 41.80 -10.10 36.21
C PHE A 688 42.11 -9.18 37.40
N LEU A 689 41.12 -8.42 37.88
CA LEU A 689 41.19 -7.56 39.06
C LEU A 689 41.59 -8.32 40.35
N ASP A 690 41.28 -9.61 40.41
CA ASP A 690 41.64 -10.48 41.53
C ASP A 690 43.04 -11.11 41.42
N GLY A 691 43.79 -10.77 40.36
CA GLY A 691 45.15 -11.24 40.12
C GLY A 691 45.26 -12.57 39.40
N ARG A 692 44.15 -13.26 39.08
CA ARG A 692 44.17 -14.47 38.24
C ARG A 692 44.51 -14.13 36.80
N LYS A 693 45.11 -15.07 36.06
CA LYS A 693 45.44 -14.88 34.64
C LYS A 693 44.24 -15.20 33.73
N LEU A 694 44.14 -14.53 32.59
CA LEU A 694 43.11 -14.83 31.56
C LEU A 694 43.13 -16.31 31.15
N SER A 695 44.33 -16.89 30.99
CA SER A 695 44.52 -18.31 30.70
C SER A 695 43.84 -19.26 31.68
N GLU A 696 43.65 -18.86 32.95
CA GLU A 696 43.02 -19.71 33.97
C GLU A 696 41.50 -19.84 33.78
N LYS A 697 40.90 -18.95 32.97
CA LYS A 697 39.48 -18.98 32.60
C LYS A 697 39.23 -19.61 31.23
N ILE A 698 40.29 -20.09 30.57
CA ILE A 698 40.22 -20.73 29.25
C ILE A 698 40.66 -22.19 29.40
N ARG A 699 39.76 -23.14 29.12
CA ARG A 699 40.05 -24.58 29.30
C ARG A 699 41.01 -25.11 28.26
N SER A 700 40.88 -24.65 27.01
CA SER A 700 41.76 -25.05 25.92
C SER A 700 42.00 -23.91 24.94
N VAL A 701 43.21 -23.86 24.39
CA VAL A 701 43.59 -22.92 23.33
C VAL A 701 44.01 -23.73 22.11
N GLU A 702 43.34 -23.52 21.00
CA GLU A 702 43.61 -24.22 19.74
C GLU A 702 44.17 -23.24 18.71
N PHE A 703 45.12 -23.70 17.90
CA PHE A 703 45.67 -22.90 16.80
C PHE A 703 45.29 -23.60 15.50
N THR A 704 44.35 -23.02 14.78
CA THR A 704 43.79 -23.60 13.56
C THR A 704 43.51 -22.50 12.54
N PRO A 705 43.66 -22.76 11.23
CA PRO A 705 43.34 -21.76 10.22
C PRO A 705 41.83 -21.56 10.15
N PHE A 706 41.37 -20.31 10.11
CA PHE A 706 39.97 -19.98 9.86
C PHE A 706 39.73 -19.75 8.37
N ASN A 707 38.48 -19.93 7.95
CA ASN A 707 38.04 -19.54 6.60
C ASN A 707 37.77 -18.03 6.47
N ASN A 708 37.74 -17.30 7.58
CA ASN A 708 37.54 -15.86 7.64
C ASN A 708 38.80 -15.15 8.19
N ASP A 709 38.77 -13.82 8.23
CA ASP A 709 39.90 -12.99 8.69
C ASP A 709 39.85 -12.66 10.19
N ALA A 710 38.91 -13.25 10.95
CA ALA A 710 38.85 -13.07 12.39
C ALA A 710 40.13 -13.60 13.05
N LEU A 711 40.60 -12.91 14.09
CA LEU A 711 41.82 -13.26 14.80
C LEU A 711 41.59 -14.38 15.82
N LEU A 712 40.49 -14.29 16.59
CA LEU A 712 40.15 -15.26 17.63
C LEU A 712 38.71 -15.73 17.45
N GLU A 713 38.42 -16.94 17.92
CA GLU A 713 37.07 -17.47 18.04
C GLU A 713 36.92 -18.12 19.43
N ALA A 714 36.00 -17.60 20.24
CA ALA A 714 35.80 -18.07 21.62
C ALA A 714 34.53 -18.93 21.75
N PHE A 715 34.67 -20.17 22.18
CA PHE A 715 33.57 -21.09 22.47
C PHE A 715 33.27 -21.08 23.97
N VAL A 716 32.10 -20.58 24.33
CA VAL A 716 31.60 -20.58 25.71
C VAL A 716 30.86 -21.89 25.99
N PRO A 717 30.94 -22.48 27.20
CA PRO A 717 30.19 -23.70 27.51
C PRO A 717 28.68 -23.49 27.43
N LEU A 718 28.00 -24.37 26.68
CA LEU A 718 26.54 -24.40 26.66
C LEU A 718 25.99 -24.90 27.99
N LYS A 719 25.18 -24.10 28.67
CA LYS A 719 24.54 -24.45 29.93
C LYS A 719 23.04 -24.69 29.70
N ARG A 720 22.68 -25.97 29.60
CA ARG A 720 21.28 -26.38 29.41
C ARG A 720 20.36 -25.84 30.51
N GLY A 721 19.26 -25.22 30.10
CA GLY A 721 18.26 -24.56 30.94
C GLY A 721 18.59 -23.11 31.29
N TYR A 722 19.69 -22.56 30.79
CA TYR A 722 20.04 -21.16 30.97
C TYR A 722 19.97 -20.44 29.63
N LEU A 723 19.51 -19.19 29.64
CA LEU A 723 19.60 -18.33 28.47
C LEU A 723 21.04 -17.79 28.37
N ASP A 724 21.96 -18.70 28.06
CA ASP A 724 23.37 -18.38 27.89
C ASP A 724 23.63 -17.62 26.59
N TRP A 725 24.84 -17.10 26.46
CA TRP A 725 25.25 -16.29 25.31
C TRP A 725 25.08 -17.03 23.99
N ASN A 726 25.47 -18.30 23.92
CA ASN A 726 25.34 -19.10 22.71
C ASN A 726 23.87 -19.27 22.30
N THR A 727 22.99 -19.45 23.29
CA THR A 727 21.55 -19.55 23.08
C THR A 727 20.98 -18.22 22.60
N ALA A 728 21.34 -17.12 23.26
CA ALA A 728 20.92 -15.78 22.87
C ALA A 728 21.40 -15.40 21.45
N GLN A 729 22.65 -15.73 21.11
CA GLN A 729 23.22 -15.57 19.78
C GLN A 729 22.52 -16.44 18.72
N ALA A 730 22.16 -17.68 19.06
CA ALA A 730 21.38 -18.52 18.17
C ALA A 730 20.01 -17.92 17.88
N VAL A 731 19.32 -17.39 18.91
CA VAL A 731 18.06 -16.66 18.71
C VAL A 731 18.28 -15.43 17.84
N TRP A 732 19.32 -14.65 18.12
CA TRP A 732 19.67 -13.47 17.33
C TRP A 732 19.89 -13.80 15.85
N ARG A 733 20.67 -14.83 15.52
CA ARG A 733 20.90 -15.27 14.14
C ARG A 733 19.64 -15.74 13.45
N ILE A 734 18.84 -16.57 14.13
CA ILE A 734 17.54 -17.00 13.60
C ILE A 734 16.68 -15.78 13.30
N ASN A 735 16.64 -14.80 14.21
CA ASN A 735 15.88 -13.58 14.00
C ASN A 735 16.46 -12.68 12.91
N GLN A 736 17.77 -12.64 12.70
CA GLN A 736 18.35 -11.96 11.55
C GLN A 736 17.89 -12.59 10.24
N ASP A 737 17.80 -13.92 10.18
CA ASP A 737 17.30 -14.63 9.00
C ASP A 737 15.80 -14.41 8.79
N LEU A 738 15.03 -14.41 9.88
CA LEU A 738 13.57 -14.22 9.82
C LEU A 738 13.18 -12.76 9.52
N ARG A 739 13.91 -11.81 10.10
CA ARG A 739 13.56 -10.39 10.16
C ARG A 739 14.83 -9.51 10.18
N PRO A 740 15.59 -9.45 9.08
CA PRO A 740 16.88 -8.74 9.03
C PRO A 740 16.74 -7.25 9.38
N ASP A 741 15.61 -6.64 9.03
CA ASP A 741 15.39 -5.20 9.18
C ASP A 741 14.80 -4.79 10.55
N ASN A 742 14.45 -5.75 11.43
CA ASN A 742 13.81 -5.44 12.71
C ASN A 742 14.76 -5.66 13.90
N PHE A 743 15.70 -4.74 14.06
CA PHE A 743 16.73 -4.79 15.11
C PHE A 743 16.15 -5.01 16.52
N MET A 744 15.02 -4.35 16.84
CA MET A 744 14.39 -4.44 18.16
C MET A 744 13.89 -5.85 18.49
N LEU A 745 13.55 -6.66 17.50
CA LEU A 745 13.09 -8.03 17.69
C LEU A 745 14.19 -9.07 17.55
N GLN A 746 15.46 -8.68 17.34
CA GLN A 746 16.54 -9.65 17.21
C GLN A 746 16.78 -10.43 18.51
N TRP A 747 16.42 -9.86 19.67
CA TRP A 747 16.59 -10.46 20.99
C TRP A 747 15.26 -10.95 21.59
N THR A 748 14.36 -11.44 20.76
CA THR A 748 13.02 -11.88 21.19
C THR A 748 12.72 -13.28 20.68
N VAL A 749 12.15 -14.11 21.56
CA VAL A 749 11.47 -15.35 21.18
C VAL A 749 9.99 -15.01 21.07
N ASP A 750 9.51 -14.90 19.84
CA ASP A 750 8.12 -14.61 19.48
C ASP A 750 7.51 -15.77 18.68
N ARG A 751 6.28 -15.59 18.19
CA ARG A 751 5.55 -16.60 17.42
C ARG A 751 6.34 -17.08 16.21
N ASP A 752 6.83 -16.17 15.37
CA ASP A 752 7.58 -16.51 14.14
C ASP A 752 8.82 -17.34 14.47
N PHE A 753 9.54 -16.93 15.51
CA PHE A 753 10.73 -17.63 15.97
C PHE A 753 10.40 -19.08 16.39
N LEU A 754 9.35 -19.27 17.20
CA LEU A 754 8.95 -20.62 17.63
C LEU A 754 8.45 -21.48 16.48
N GLU A 755 7.62 -20.94 15.58
CA GLU A 755 7.14 -21.67 14.41
C GLU A 755 8.30 -22.11 13.50
N ALA A 756 9.29 -21.23 13.29
CA ALA A 756 10.50 -21.57 12.54
C ALA A 756 11.34 -22.67 13.22
N LEU A 757 11.56 -22.53 14.54
CA LEU A 757 12.34 -23.50 15.30
C LEU A 757 11.66 -24.87 15.38
N ILE A 758 10.35 -24.91 15.65
CA ILE A 758 9.59 -26.15 15.75
C ILE A 758 9.57 -26.87 14.41
N GLU A 759 9.41 -26.15 13.29
CA GLU A 759 9.48 -26.77 11.97
C GLU A 759 10.88 -27.32 11.66
N ALA A 760 11.94 -26.58 11.98
CA ALA A 760 13.30 -27.08 11.80
C ALA A 760 13.60 -28.33 12.66
N TYR A 761 12.89 -28.47 13.77
CA TYR A 761 13.02 -29.60 14.69
C TYR A 761 12.15 -30.81 14.32
N SER A 762 11.01 -30.58 13.65
CA SER A 762 10.02 -31.60 13.27
C SER A 762 10.42 -32.37 12.03
#